data_AF-A0A257H3I5-F1
#
_entry.id   AF-A0A257H3I5-F1
#
_cell.length_a   1.000
_cell.length_b   1.000
_cell.length_c   1.000
_cell.angle_alpha   90.00
_cell.angle_beta   90.00
_cell.angle_gamma   90.00
#
_symmetry.space_group_name_H-M   'P 1'
#
loop_
_entity.id
_entity.type
_entity.pdbx_description
1 polymer ?
#
loop_
_entity_poly.entity_id
_entity_poly.type
_entity_poly.pdbx_seq_one_letter_code
_entity_poly.pdbx_strand_id
1 'polypeptide(L)'
;MVGLPFLATAAEPVKFHIDPVAGRILDRYCIDCHEEGTEKGDVRLDNLTELSLDARLDLMNRMHEKVHFEEMPPKKKDQPTAEERKQLEDWLAGVLEANNSSKLADKLRMPAYGNKVDHGKLFSGQCKDLPGFTYDRRWLVSEFIFDAKMNKLLEYTPQRDIDGKRYPVIGDNNRNGAKVNITNPFLLPTHSGVRYYDTTTLDGGHLLTMLTNGKELSAYMMSRAKNRTYVPAIYTIMGAEWEHERILADRATYLNANIQPLLLEVFKDKHDALLPKFVATKPSPPVTVGPDGKPVNLPGFNYAGMSREDQDEIWAAIRRSSQDGKMDEAMIVRSERDWVNAGLSEREIVVRVNYMRIYMDEFFKRMPKTVPAAPKPPAEAELAVMRAAILKHRKAGDNYRTIIAKCMADWSDGYRREREKTGVTDEQIGNLVDQLFKKIIERSPDPKEFAEYSALVKSYLGKSGSGAAIEKLIQTLILRTDYVYRQEFGVGNADEHGRRMLSPRDASYALAYALTDSTPDKELAEAAAGGRLNTREDYRREVERMLKNRSQHYIIDEAVELLSADSFTNLPIRKLRFFREFFGYPRALPIFKDNKRFGGDYISVSGRAVSEADMLVEHILEQDRNVFEKLLTTEDFYVFHSGNNEEMAKSSAYVRKIYDYFKDKDWRNFDALKLKEHLDFLKANEVRGLNVNLLAASTGGKEAMGGFISTMSSYEDLLGKGQANAV
;
A
#
# COMPACT_ATOMS: atom_id res chain seq x y z
N MET A 1 -18.58 14.44 52.29
CA MET A 1 -17.80 15.48 52.98
C MET A 1 -17.16 16.34 51.92
N VAL A 2 -17.58 17.60 51.83
CA VAL A 2 -17.09 18.59 50.87
C VAL A 2 -15.76 19.13 51.43
N GLY A 3 -14.66 18.93 50.72
CA GLY A 3 -13.35 19.46 51.08
C GLY A 3 -13.28 20.96 50.80
N LEU A 4 -12.92 21.75 51.83
CA LEU A 4 -12.60 23.17 51.70
C LEU A 4 -11.35 23.37 50.82
N PRO A 5 -11.30 24.44 50.00
CA PRO A 5 -10.10 24.80 49.27
C PRO A 5 -9.08 25.43 50.23
N PHE A 6 -7.87 24.89 50.21
CA PHE A 6 -6.69 25.51 50.83
C PHE A 6 -6.40 26.81 50.07
N LEU A 7 -6.56 27.97 50.72
CA LEU A 7 -6.04 29.24 50.24
C LEU A 7 -4.51 29.17 50.32
N ALA A 8 -3.85 28.95 49.18
CA ALA A 8 -2.42 29.13 49.04
C ALA A 8 -2.11 30.62 49.23
N THR A 9 -1.43 30.97 50.32
CA THR A 9 -0.77 32.26 50.47
C THR A 9 0.26 32.39 49.35
N ALA A 10 0.13 33.42 48.50
CA ALA A 10 1.14 33.76 47.51
C ALA A 10 2.44 34.07 48.25
N ALA A 11 3.42 33.18 48.13
CA ALA A 11 4.78 33.45 48.58
C ALA A 11 5.32 34.67 47.80
N GLU A 12 6.00 35.58 48.49
CA GLU A 12 6.72 36.68 47.85
C GLU A 12 7.66 36.12 46.77
N PRO A 13 7.84 36.81 45.63
CA PRO A 13 8.72 36.34 44.57
C PRO A 13 10.15 36.26 45.12
N VAL A 14 10.65 35.03 45.28
CA VAL A 14 12.04 34.78 45.63
C VAL A 14 12.92 35.48 44.60
N LYS A 15 13.72 36.44 45.05
CA LYS A 15 14.67 37.15 44.18
C LYS A 15 15.62 36.12 43.60
N PHE A 16 15.78 36.11 42.28
CA PHE A 16 16.67 35.17 41.63
C PHE A 16 18.12 35.48 41.97
N HIS A 17 18.86 34.44 42.35
CA HIS A 17 20.27 34.51 42.68
C HIS A 17 21.04 33.54 41.80
N ILE A 18 22.19 34.02 41.30
CA ILE A 18 23.15 33.18 40.57
C ILE A 18 23.93 32.39 41.62
N ASP A 19 24.06 31.07 41.43
CA ASP A 19 24.88 30.24 42.31
C ASP A 19 26.34 30.75 42.32
N PRO A 20 27.02 30.87 43.48
CA PRO A 20 28.36 31.44 43.53
C PRO A 20 29.40 30.69 42.69
N VAL A 21 29.26 29.38 42.50
CA VAL A 21 30.14 28.59 41.63
C VAL A 21 29.84 28.91 40.17
N ALA A 22 28.56 28.88 39.79
CA ALA A 22 28.14 29.23 38.43
C ALA A 22 28.54 30.67 38.05
N GLY A 23 28.39 31.63 38.97
CA GLY A 23 28.80 33.03 38.77
C GLY A 23 30.28 33.16 38.44
N ARG A 24 31.16 32.49 39.20
CA ARG A 24 32.61 32.48 38.90
C ARG A 24 32.94 31.89 37.52
N ILE A 25 32.21 30.86 37.10
CA ILE A 25 32.40 30.25 35.78
C ILE A 25 31.94 31.22 34.69
N LEU A 26 30.77 31.86 34.85
CA LEU A 26 30.28 32.87 33.91
C LEU A 26 31.24 34.05 33.79
N ASP A 27 31.74 34.59 34.91
CA ASP A 27 32.69 35.70 34.93
C ASP A 27 33.97 35.36 34.17
N ARG A 28 34.51 34.16 34.38
CA ARG A 28 35.77 33.72 33.77
C ARG A 28 35.65 33.45 32.27
N TYR A 29 34.54 32.86 31.82
CA TYR A 29 34.45 32.28 30.48
C TYR A 29 33.46 33.00 29.56
N CYS A 30 32.49 33.75 30.10
CA CYS A 30 31.35 34.27 29.34
C CYS A 30 31.21 35.79 29.36
N ILE A 31 31.44 36.45 30.49
CA ILE A 31 31.10 37.89 30.69
C ILE A 31 31.87 38.81 29.73
N ASP A 32 33.17 38.61 29.51
CA ASP A 32 34.00 39.42 28.58
C ASP A 32 33.41 39.59 27.15
N CYS A 33 32.52 38.70 26.72
CA CYS A 33 31.87 38.74 25.41
C CYS A 33 30.36 38.96 25.47
N HIS A 34 29.75 38.92 26.66
CA HIS A 34 28.31 38.99 26.87
C HIS A 34 27.95 39.99 27.98
N GLU A 35 28.71 41.07 28.08
CA GLU A 35 28.42 42.21 28.95
C GLU A 35 27.99 43.43 28.13
N GLU A 36 27.63 44.50 28.83
CA GLU A 36 27.31 45.78 28.21
C GLU A 36 28.44 46.26 27.30
N GLY A 37 28.10 46.53 26.04
CA GLY A 37 29.06 46.99 25.03
C GLY A 37 29.80 45.89 24.28
N THR A 38 29.73 44.62 24.69
CA THR A 38 30.36 43.49 23.96
C THR A 38 29.39 42.43 23.45
N GLU A 39 28.17 42.33 24.01
CA GLU A 39 26.91 41.71 23.52
C GLU A 39 26.96 40.73 22.31
N LYS A 40 27.92 39.80 22.25
CA LYS A 40 28.09 38.95 21.06
C LYS A 40 26.88 38.05 20.88
N GLY A 41 26.37 38.01 19.66
CA GLY A 41 25.18 37.23 19.33
C GLY A 41 23.91 37.75 20.02
N ASP A 42 23.86 39.05 20.32
CA ASP A 42 22.72 39.75 20.94
C ASP A 42 22.34 39.14 22.30
N VAL A 43 23.36 38.79 23.10
CA VAL A 43 23.20 38.18 24.43
C VAL A 43 23.99 38.97 25.47
N ARG A 44 23.29 39.35 26.54
CA ARG A 44 23.82 39.91 27.79
C ARG A 44 23.59 38.95 28.95
N LEU A 45 24.62 38.70 29.74
CA LEU A 45 24.61 37.80 30.90
C LEU A 45 24.81 38.55 32.22
N ASP A 46 25.37 39.77 32.18
CA ASP A 46 25.59 40.63 33.33
C ASP A 46 24.28 41.09 34.00
N ASN A 47 23.22 41.23 33.22
CA ASN A 47 21.89 41.63 33.70
C ASN A 47 20.93 40.45 33.97
N LEU A 48 21.43 39.21 34.04
CA LEU A 48 20.59 38.00 34.16
C LEU A 48 19.61 38.06 35.36
N THR A 49 20.01 38.72 36.46
CA THR A 49 19.18 38.88 37.66
C THR A 49 18.06 39.93 37.52
N GLU A 50 18.14 40.79 36.51
CA GLU A 50 17.20 41.90 36.25
C GLU A 50 16.13 41.53 35.20
N LEU A 51 16.39 40.48 34.40
CA LEU A 51 15.45 39.99 33.40
C LEU A 51 14.12 39.52 34.02
N SER A 52 13.03 39.67 33.25
CA SER A 52 11.75 39.01 33.57
C SER A 52 11.93 37.49 33.61
N LEU A 53 11.07 36.79 34.34
CA LEU A 53 11.16 35.32 34.48
C LEU A 53 11.19 34.63 33.11
N ASP A 54 10.28 34.97 32.21
CA ASP A 54 10.20 34.38 30.87
C ASP A 54 11.47 34.62 30.03
N ALA A 55 11.97 35.86 30.01
CA ALA A 55 13.18 36.21 29.27
C ALA A 55 14.42 35.52 29.85
N ARG A 56 14.50 35.42 31.18
CA ARG A 56 15.58 34.71 31.87
C ARG A 56 15.57 33.22 31.55
N LEU A 57 14.41 32.57 31.65
CA LEU A 57 14.29 31.13 31.38
C LEU A 57 14.59 30.82 29.91
N ASP A 58 14.21 31.69 28.96
CA ASP A 58 14.58 31.51 27.56
C ASP A 58 16.09 31.65 27.32
N LEU A 59 16.72 32.67 27.91
CA LEU A 59 18.17 32.85 27.85
C LEU A 59 18.92 31.69 28.50
N MET A 60 18.50 31.24 29.68
CA MET A 60 19.11 30.10 30.37
C MET A 60 18.96 28.79 29.58
N ASN A 61 17.83 28.57 28.88
CA ASN A 61 17.67 27.45 27.97
C ASN A 61 18.69 27.51 26.80
N ARG A 62 18.90 28.70 26.21
CA ARG A 62 19.90 28.90 25.16
C ARG A 62 21.32 28.67 25.69
N MET A 63 21.63 29.19 26.88
CA MET A 63 22.93 28.97 27.54
C MET A 63 23.17 27.48 27.79
N HIS A 64 22.19 26.78 28.38
CA HIS A 64 22.29 25.36 28.70
C HIS A 64 22.59 24.53 27.46
N GLU A 65 21.89 24.79 26.35
CA GLU A 65 22.14 24.11 25.07
C GLU A 65 23.55 24.37 24.53
N LYS A 66 24.04 25.62 24.60
CA LYS A 66 25.35 25.99 24.06
C LYS A 66 26.52 25.47 24.90
N VAL A 67 26.36 25.46 26.22
CA VAL A 67 27.34 24.88 27.16
C VAL A 67 27.41 23.36 26.97
N HIS A 68 26.25 22.70 26.91
CA HIS A 68 26.16 21.25 26.77
C HIS A 68 26.82 20.72 25.49
N PHE A 69 26.65 21.44 24.36
CA PHE A 69 27.28 21.06 23.08
C PHE A 69 28.69 21.62 22.88
N GLU A 70 29.29 22.22 23.91
CA GLU A 70 30.63 22.82 23.84
C GLU A 70 30.75 23.86 22.71
N GLU A 71 29.64 24.54 22.40
CA GLU A 71 29.58 25.59 21.40
C GLU A 71 29.90 26.96 22.02
N MET A 72 29.69 27.10 23.33
CA MET A 72 30.07 28.26 24.12
C MET A 72 30.89 27.86 25.37
N PRO A 73 32.02 28.55 25.63
CA PRO A 73 32.65 29.58 24.79
C PRO A 73 33.05 29.06 23.39
N PRO A 74 33.30 29.92 22.38
CA PRO A 74 33.69 29.44 21.06
C PRO A 74 35.02 28.66 21.12
N LYS A 75 35.24 27.70 20.22
CA LYS A 75 36.47 26.85 20.18
C LYS A 75 37.82 27.59 20.21
N LYS A 76 37.84 28.89 19.87
CA LYS A 76 39.04 29.75 19.89
C LYS A 76 39.27 30.46 21.24
N LYS A 77 38.40 30.24 22.22
CA LYS A 77 38.45 30.79 23.57
C LYS A 77 38.63 29.66 24.57
N ASP A 78 39.11 30.00 25.76
CA ASP A 78 39.29 29.06 26.85
C ASP A 78 37.96 28.39 27.19
N GLN A 79 37.98 27.05 27.23
CA GLN A 79 36.82 26.25 27.58
C GLN A 79 36.80 25.96 29.07
N PRO A 80 35.61 25.92 29.71
CA PRO A 80 35.48 25.32 31.03
C PRO A 80 35.99 23.88 31.04
N THR A 81 36.60 23.48 32.15
CA THR A 81 36.94 22.06 32.38
C THR A 81 35.66 21.21 32.44
N ALA A 82 35.79 19.88 32.28
CA ALA A 82 34.62 18.99 32.32
C ALA A 82 33.83 19.09 33.64
N GLU A 83 34.51 19.32 34.76
CA GLU A 83 33.90 19.49 36.07
C GLU A 83 33.21 20.87 36.20
N GLU A 84 33.87 21.96 35.80
CA GLU A 84 33.24 23.30 35.79
C GLU A 84 32.02 23.33 34.86
N ARG A 85 32.12 22.71 33.69
CA ARG A 85 31.00 22.60 32.75
C ARG A 85 29.83 21.86 33.37
N LYS A 86 30.08 20.73 34.03
CA LYS A 86 29.05 19.97 34.72
C LYS A 86 28.38 20.80 35.82
N GLN A 87 29.15 21.52 36.62
CA GLN A 87 28.62 22.41 37.66
C GLN A 87 27.72 23.52 37.08
N LEU A 88 28.12 24.08 35.94
CA LEU A 88 27.31 25.08 35.23
C LEU A 88 26.03 24.47 34.65
N GLU A 89 26.12 23.28 34.03
CA GLU A 89 24.95 22.53 33.51
C GLU A 89 23.98 22.16 34.63
N ASP A 90 24.47 21.63 35.76
CA ASP A 90 23.65 21.24 36.91
C ASP A 90 22.89 22.45 37.49
N TRP A 91 23.54 23.62 37.58
CA TRP A 91 22.88 24.86 37.99
C TRP A 91 21.80 25.32 36.99
N LEU A 92 22.12 25.35 35.69
CA LEU A 92 21.18 25.72 34.65
C LEU A 92 19.97 24.77 34.62
N ALA A 93 20.21 23.47 34.67
CA ALA A 93 19.18 22.43 34.72
C ALA A 93 18.30 22.58 35.96
N GLY A 94 18.89 22.75 37.15
CA GLY A 94 18.14 22.90 38.40
C GLY A 94 17.21 24.12 38.41
N VAL A 95 17.65 25.26 37.87
CA VAL A 95 16.79 26.45 37.73
C VAL A 95 15.66 26.19 36.73
N LEU A 96 15.96 25.59 35.57
CA LEU A 96 14.97 25.32 34.53
C LEU A 96 13.93 24.29 34.99
N GLU A 97 14.34 23.24 35.71
CA GLU A 97 13.46 22.20 36.26
C GLU A 97 12.55 22.76 37.35
N ALA A 98 13.08 23.56 38.29
CA ALA A 98 12.29 24.21 39.32
C ALA A 98 11.17 25.12 38.77
N ASN A 99 11.30 25.56 37.51
CA ASN A 99 10.34 26.40 36.80
C ASN A 99 9.58 25.66 35.68
N ASN A 100 9.71 24.33 35.55
CA ASN A 100 9.11 23.52 34.46
C ASN A 100 9.42 24.07 33.05
N SER A 101 10.63 24.59 32.84
CA SER A 101 11.03 25.28 31.61
C SER A 101 12.21 24.60 30.88
N SER A 102 12.65 23.42 31.31
CA SER A 102 13.77 22.70 30.68
C SER A 102 13.42 22.25 29.26
N LYS A 103 14.06 22.83 28.25
CA LYS A 103 13.89 22.46 26.83
C LYS A 103 14.95 21.49 26.32
N LEU A 104 16.16 21.48 26.91
CA LEU A 104 17.29 20.69 26.42
C LEU A 104 17.03 19.19 26.58
N ALA A 105 16.46 18.76 27.71
CA ALA A 105 16.13 17.36 27.95
C ALA A 105 15.19 16.79 26.87
N ASP A 106 14.20 17.57 26.44
CA ASP A 106 13.29 17.17 25.36
C ASP A 106 13.96 17.16 23.99
N LYS A 107 14.84 18.13 23.71
CA LYS A 107 15.64 18.17 22.48
C LYS A 107 16.56 16.95 22.36
N LEU A 108 17.26 16.57 23.44
CA LEU A 108 18.15 15.41 23.46
C LEU A 108 17.43 14.08 23.22
N ARG A 109 16.11 14.03 23.44
CA ARG A 109 15.28 12.86 23.09
C ARG A 109 14.95 12.79 21.60
N MET A 110 15.10 13.88 20.84
CA MET A 110 14.78 13.92 19.42
C MET A 110 15.93 13.35 18.59
N PRO A 111 15.66 12.52 17.55
CA PRO A 111 16.75 11.90 16.79
C PRO A 111 17.63 12.89 16.02
N ALA A 112 17.15 14.10 15.73
CA ALA A 112 17.95 15.18 15.13
C ALA A 112 19.16 15.59 15.99
N TYR A 113 19.11 15.33 17.30
CA TYR A 113 20.19 15.58 18.24
C TYR A 113 21.10 14.36 18.44
N GLY A 114 20.85 13.24 17.75
CA GLY A 114 21.70 12.04 17.81
C GLY A 114 23.15 12.29 17.35
N ASN A 115 23.36 13.20 16.40
CA ASN A 115 24.70 13.61 15.95
C ASN A 115 25.45 14.51 16.94
N LYS A 116 24.81 14.88 18.06
CA LYS A 116 25.42 15.65 19.13
C LYS A 116 25.89 14.78 20.30
N VAL A 117 25.74 13.46 20.19
CA VAL A 117 26.33 12.51 21.14
C VAL A 117 27.86 12.57 21.00
N ASP A 118 28.57 12.49 22.13
CA ASP A 118 30.03 12.44 22.16
C ASP A 118 30.55 11.22 21.39
N HIS A 119 31.07 11.47 20.18
CA HIS A 119 31.63 10.43 19.31
C HIS A 119 32.87 9.76 19.92
N GLY A 120 33.67 10.49 20.70
CA GLY A 120 34.84 9.94 21.38
C GLY A 120 34.41 8.85 22.36
N LYS A 121 33.41 9.12 23.19
CA LYS A 121 32.82 8.12 24.09
C LYS A 121 32.17 6.98 23.31
N LEU A 122 31.39 7.28 22.28
CA LEU A 122 30.65 6.30 21.48
C LEU A 122 31.57 5.27 20.81
N PHE A 123 32.70 5.71 20.25
CA PHE A 123 33.62 4.85 19.49
C PHE A 123 34.87 4.42 20.27
N SER A 124 35.07 4.88 21.51
CA SER A 124 36.21 4.47 22.36
C SER A 124 36.23 2.99 22.73
N GLY A 125 35.08 2.31 22.66
CA GLY A 125 34.90 0.95 23.17
C GLY A 125 34.80 0.85 24.69
N GLN A 126 34.88 1.97 25.44
CA GLN A 126 34.76 1.97 26.90
C GLN A 126 33.41 1.45 27.39
N CYS A 127 32.35 1.67 26.60
CA CYS A 127 30.99 1.24 26.92
C CYS A 127 30.60 -0.11 26.29
N LYS A 128 31.52 -0.83 25.64
CA LYS A 128 31.20 -2.01 24.79
C LYS A 128 30.51 -3.17 25.53
N ASP A 129 30.78 -3.29 26.83
CA ASP A 129 30.30 -4.36 27.71
C ASP A 129 29.20 -3.89 28.66
N LEU A 130 28.84 -2.59 28.61
CA LEU A 130 27.73 -2.06 29.38
C LEU A 130 26.40 -2.50 28.73
N PRO A 131 25.38 -2.86 29.54
CA PRO A 131 24.04 -3.08 29.01
C PRO A 131 23.52 -1.84 28.30
N GLY A 132 23.18 -1.98 27.02
CA GLY A 132 22.46 -0.94 26.29
C GLY A 132 21.08 -0.75 26.89
N PHE A 133 20.63 0.51 27.01
CA PHE A 133 19.28 0.82 27.45
C PHE A 133 18.70 1.95 26.62
N THR A 134 17.37 1.98 26.57
CA THR A 134 16.60 3.10 26.03
C THR A 134 15.41 3.35 26.95
N TYR A 135 14.92 4.58 27.00
CA TYR A 135 13.67 4.89 27.70
C TYR A 135 12.48 4.16 27.06
N ASP A 136 11.36 4.12 27.78
CA ASP A 136 10.08 3.66 27.25
C ASP A 136 9.71 4.44 25.99
N ARG A 137 9.53 3.73 24.89
CA ARG A 137 9.23 4.34 23.59
C ARG A 137 8.03 3.69 22.93
N ARG A 138 7.28 4.53 22.22
CA ARG A 138 6.28 4.11 21.25
C ARG A 138 6.66 4.68 19.90
N TRP A 139 6.92 3.80 18.94
CA TRP A 139 7.36 4.15 17.60
C TRP A 139 6.20 4.04 16.64
N LEU A 140 5.88 5.11 15.91
CA LEU A 140 5.01 5.00 14.75
C LEU A 140 5.72 4.12 13.71
N VAL A 141 5.03 3.13 13.16
CA VAL A 141 5.61 2.28 12.10
C VAL A 141 5.80 3.11 10.83
N SER A 142 6.82 2.78 10.04
CA SER A 142 7.03 3.44 8.74
C SER A 142 5.90 3.12 7.76
N GLU A 143 5.76 3.95 6.72
CA GLU A 143 4.83 3.71 5.63
C GLU A 143 5.03 2.32 5.00
N PHE A 144 6.28 1.87 4.84
CA PHE A 144 6.62 0.55 4.31
C PHE A 144 6.15 -0.60 5.20
N ILE A 145 6.32 -0.48 6.53
CA ILE A 145 5.86 -1.50 7.48
C ILE A 145 4.33 -1.56 7.47
N PHE A 146 3.67 -0.39 7.43
CA PHE A 146 2.22 -0.33 7.32
C PHE A 146 1.72 -1.06 6.07
N ASP A 147 2.32 -0.79 4.91
CA ASP A 147 1.94 -1.44 3.66
C ASP A 147 2.23 -2.95 3.65
N ALA A 148 3.35 -3.39 4.24
CA ALA A 148 3.66 -4.81 4.42
C ALA A 148 2.60 -5.51 5.29
N LYS A 149 2.16 -4.90 6.39
CA LYS A 149 1.08 -5.43 7.24
C LYS A 149 -0.24 -5.54 6.48
N MET A 150 -0.60 -4.50 5.72
CA MET A 150 -1.80 -4.50 4.88
C MET A 150 -1.75 -5.58 3.80
N ASN A 151 -0.62 -5.74 3.10
CA ASN A 151 -0.45 -6.76 2.07
C ASN A 151 -0.59 -8.18 2.64
N LYS A 152 -0.08 -8.42 3.86
CA LYS A 152 -0.25 -9.70 4.56
C LYS A 152 -1.72 -10.01 4.85
N LEU A 153 -2.50 -9.02 5.28
CA LEU A 153 -3.94 -9.19 5.47
C LEU A 153 -4.65 -9.44 4.14
N LEU A 154 -4.25 -8.77 3.06
CA LEU A 154 -4.79 -8.98 1.72
C LEU A 154 -4.31 -10.28 1.04
N GLU A 155 -3.43 -11.07 1.67
CA GLU A 155 -2.69 -12.18 1.02
C GLU A 155 -2.07 -11.78 -0.33
N TYR A 156 -1.69 -10.50 -0.45
CA TYR A 156 -1.12 -9.94 -1.65
C TYR A 156 0.37 -10.24 -1.70
N THR A 157 0.76 -11.13 -2.62
CA THR A 157 2.16 -11.52 -2.85
C THR A 157 2.60 -11.08 -4.25
N PRO A 158 3.03 -9.82 -4.41
CA PRO A 158 3.42 -9.28 -5.71
C PRO A 158 4.59 -10.07 -6.31
N GLN A 159 4.61 -10.16 -7.64
CA GLN A 159 5.64 -10.86 -8.40
C GLN A 159 6.27 -9.88 -9.37
N ARG A 160 7.60 -9.92 -9.50
CA ARG A 160 8.36 -9.09 -10.44
C ARG A 160 9.32 -9.94 -11.26
N ASP A 161 9.49 -9.55 -12.51
CA ASP A 161 10.50 -10.13 -13.39
C ASP A 161 11.80 -9.36 -13.17
N ILE A 162 12.80 -10.02 -12.59
CA ILE A 162 14.12 -9.49 -12.28
C ILE A 162 15.14 -10.34 -13.06
N ASP A 163 15.91 -9.72 -13.94
CA ASP A 163 16.89 -10.38 -14.82
C ASP A 163 16.33 -11.60 -15.58
N GLY A 164 15.10 -11.45 -16.11
CA GLY A 164 14.40 -12.49 -16.86
C GLY A 164 13.86 -13.65 -16.03
N LYS A 165 13.88 -13.54 -14.70
CA LYS A 165 13.29 -14.52 -13.76
C LYS A 165 12.23 -13.88 -12.89
N ARG A 166 11.15 -14.62 -12.62
CA ARG A 166 10.04 -14.14 -11.81
C ARG A 166 10.25 -14.44 -10.34
N TYR A 167 10.21 -13.43 -9.48
CA TYR A 167 10.38 -13.55 -8.03
C TYR A 167 9.22 -12.91 -7.25
N PRO A 168 8.86 -13.46 -6.07
CA PRO A 168 8.04 -12.76 -5.09
C PRO A 168 8.82 -11.58 -4.52
N VAL A 169 8.15 -10.43 -4.40
CA VAL A 169 8.75 -9.21 -3.81
C VAL A 169 7.97 -8.72 -2.60
N ILE A 170 8.65 -8.03 -1.69
CA ILE A 170 8.05 -7.26 -0.60
C ILE A 170 8.23 -5.77 -0.89
N GLY A 171 7.26 -4.94 -0.53
CA GLY A 171 7.34 -3.47 -0.67
C GLY A 171 6.58 -2.89 -1.87
N ASP A 172 6.00 -3.75 -2.72
CA ASP A 172 5.05 -3.32 -3.76
C ASP A 172 3.66 -3.10 -3.13
N ASN A 173 3.16 -1.88 -3.25
CA ASN A 173 1.87 -1.43 -2.73
C ASN A 173 0.90 -1.01 -3.86
N ASN A 174 1.27 -1.25 -5.13
CA ASN A 174 0.41 -1.20 -6.30
C ASN A 174 -0.60 -2.36 -6.32
N ARG A 175 -1.59 -2.26 -5.45
CA ARG A 175 -2.66 -3.24 -5.20
C ARG A 175 -3.72 -3.32 -6.31
N ASN A 176 -3.43 -2.87 -7.54
CA ASN A 176 -4.38 -2.86 -8.66
C ASN A 176 -5.01 -4.25 -8.92
N GLY A 177 -4.27 -5.34 -8.65
CA GLY A 177 -4.79 -6.71 -8.75
C GLY A 177 -5.72 -7.15 -7.62
N ALA A 178 -5.63 -6.54 -6.44
CA ALA A 178 -6.39 -6.95 -5.25
C ALA A 178 -7.82 -6.39 -5.19
N LYS A 179 -8.18 -5.43 -6.08
CA LYS A 179 -9.48 -4.73 -6.10
C LYS A 179 -9.86 -4.05 -4.77
N VAL A 180 -8.86 -3.76 -3.93
CA VAL A 180 -9.02 -3.00 -2.68
C VAL A 180 -8.10 -1.80 -2.75
N ASN A 181 -8.62 -0.62 -2.42
CA ASN A 181 -7.83 0.60 -2.36
C ASN A 181 -7.49 0.92 -0.90
N ILE A 182 -6.27 0.55 -0.48
CA ILE A 182 -5.75 0.87 0.85
C ILE A 182 -4.77 2.02 0.71
N THR A 183 -5.06 3.11 1.41
CA THR A 183 -4.25 4.34 1.40
C THR A 183 -3.27 4.33 2.56
N ASN A 184 -2.00 4.64 2.31
CA ASN A 184 -1.05 4.82 3.41
C ASN A 184 -1.40 6.11 4.19
N PRO A 185 -1.69 6.04 5.49
CA PRO A 185 -2.00 7.22 6.29
C PRO A 185 -0.73 8.01 6.67
N PHE A 186 0.46 7.44 6.46
CA PHE A 186 1.74 8.04 6.82
C PHE A 186 2.48 8.40 5.53
N LEU A 187 3.16 9.55 5.55
CA LEU A 187 4.09 9.93 4.49
C LEU A 187 5.45 10.14 5.15
N LEU A 188 6.50 9.56 4.58
CA LEU A 188 7.84 9.89 5.07
C LEU A 188 8.14 11.38 4.86
N PRO A 189 8.83 12.04 5.80
CA PRO A 189 9.22 13.44 5.65
C PRO A 189 10.03 13.68 4.38
N THR A 190 9.77 14.78 3.66
CA THR A 190 10.46 15.12 2.39
C THR A 190 11.90 15.62 2.56
N HIS A 191 12.43 15.62 3.79
CA HIS A 191 13.77 16.14 4.11
C HIS A 191 14.84 15.05 3.97
N SER A 192 15.98 15.39 3.35
CA SER A 192 17.14 14.49 3.24
C SER A 192 17.72 14.07 4.60
N GLY A 193 18.24 12.84 4.67
CA GLY A 193 18.83 12.22 5.85
C GLY A 193 18.19 10.88 6.19
N VAL A 194 18.85 10.07 7.01
CA VAL A 194 18.39 8.74 7.43
C VAL A 194 17.15 8.90 8.33
N ARG A 195 15.94 8.71 7.78
CA ARG A 195 14.68 9.01 8.48
C ARG A 195 13.69 7.88 8.31
N TYR A 196 13.73 6.95 9.26
CA TYR A 196 12.78 5.85 9.35
C TYR A 196 11.81 5.97 10.53
N TYR A 197 11.55 7.21 10.95
CA TYR A 197 10.62 7.52 12.01
C TYR A 197 9.86 8.79 11.62
N ASP A 198 8.61 8.88 12.04
CA ASP A 198 7.82 10.10 11.97
C ASP A 198 7.41 10.50 13.39
N THR A 199 7.64 11.77 13.73
CA THR A 199 7.24 12.38 15.00
C THR A 199 5.99 13.22 14.88
N THR A 200 5.39 13.29 13.68
CA THR A 200 4.12 13.96 13.45
C THR A 200 3.04 13.32 14.30
N THR A 201 2.33 14.16 15.06
CA THR A 201 1.16 13.72 15.80
C THR A 201 0.07 13.31 14.80
N LEU A 202 -0.49 12.11 14.98
CA LEU A 202 -1.65 11.67 14.20
C LEU A 202 -2.84 12.60 14.48
N ASP A 203 -3.45 13.11 13.40
CA ASP A 203 -4.59 14.02 13.45
C ASP A 203 -5.89 13.37 12.93
N GLY A 204 -6.94 14.18 12.79
CA GLY A 204 -8.24 13.72 12.27
C GLY A 204 -8.19 13.19 10.83
N GLY A 205 -7.27 13.68 9.99
CA GLY A 205 -7.08 13.18 8.63
C GLY A 205 -6.51 11.77 8.59
N HIS A 206 -5.54 11.50 9.48
CA HIS A 206 -4.98 10.15 9.67
C HIS A 206 -6.07 9.18 10.14
N LEU A 207 -6.89 9.59 11.12
CA LEU A 207 -8.01 8.78 11.60
C LEU A 207 -9.03 8.47 10.50
N LEU A 208 -9.41 9.47 9.69
CA LEU A 208 -10.36 9.27 8.59
C LEU A 208 -9.83 8.28 7.55
N THR A 209 -8.55 8.37 7.23
CA THR A 209 -7.88 7.42 6.32
C THR A 209 -7.90 6.00 6.90
N MET A 210 -7.57 5.85 8.18
CA MET A 210 -7.61 4.56 8.87
C MET A 210 -9.03 3.98 8.98
N LEU A 211 -10.05 4.81 9.14
CA LEU A 211 -11.45 4.38 9.11
C LEU A 211 -11.85 3.83 7.74
N THR A 212 -11.47 4.53 6.67
CA THR A 212 -11.71 4.07 5.28
C THR A 212 -10.98 2.76 5.03
N ASN A 213 -9.69 2.68 5.36
CA ASN A 213 -8.91 1.45 5.24
C ASN A 213 -9.53 0.30 6.03
N GLY A 214 -9.97 0.55 7.26
CA GLY A 214 -10.62 -0.44 8.11
C GLY A 214 -11.90 -0.99 7.47
N LYS A 215 -12.69 -0.11 6.85
CA LYS A 215 -13.92 -0.51 6.13
C LYS A 215 -13.59 -1.39 4.92
N GLU A 216 -12.72 -0.91 4.04
CA GLU A 216 -12.30 -1.64 2.83
C GLU A 216 -11.69 -3.01 3.18
N LEU A 217 -10.81 -3.04 4.18
CA LEU A 217 -10.17 -4.28 4.61
C LEU A 217 -11.16 -5.24 5.28
N SER A 218 -12.10 -4.74 6.09
CA SER A 218 -13.14 -5.59 6.69
C SER A 218 -14.00 -6.28 5.64
N ALA A 219 -14.43 -5.55 4.60
CA ALA A 219 -15.19 -6.10 3.50
C ALA A 219 -14.38 -7.14 2.70
N TYR A 220 -13.10 -6.85 2.44
CA TYR A 220 -12.19 -7.80 1.79
C TYR A 220 -12.04 -9.09 2.61
N MET A 221 -11.75 -8.97 3.91
CA MET A 221 -11.56 -10.10 4.81
C MET A 221 -12.82 -10.96 4.91
N MET A 222 -14.01 -10.34 4.96
CA MET A 222 -15.29 -11.04 4.93
C MET A 222 -15.50 -11.81 3.62
N SER A 223 -15.20 -11.18 2.48
CA SER A 223 -15.28 -11.85 1.17
C SER A 223 -14.31 -13.03 1.08
N ARG A 224 -13.05 -12.83 1.51
CA ARG A 224 -12.00 -13.85 1.49
C ARG A 224 -12.31 -15.02 2.43
N ALA A 225 -12.94 -14.77 3.57
CA ALA A 225 -13.32 -15.77 4.56
C ALA A 225 -14.38 -16.79 4.07
N LYS A 226 -15.01 -16.56 2.91
CA LYS A 226 -15.78 -17.62 2.21
C LYS A 226 -14.90 -18.82 1.87
N ASN A 227 -13.60 -18.62 1.70
CA ASN A 227 -12.61 -19.68 1.75
C ASN A 227 -12.31 -20.03 3.22
N ARG A 228 -12.65 -21.26 3.59
CA ARG A 228 -12.59 -21.81 4.95
C ARG A 228 -11.20 -21.76 5.60
N THR A 229 -10.13 -21.58 4.84
CA THR A 229 -8.75 -21.57 5.37
C THR A 229 -8.24 -20.19 5.79
N TYR A 230 -8.89 -19.10 5.38
CA TYR A 230 -8.33 -17.75 5.57
C TYR A 230 -8.44 -17.26 7.03
N VAL A 231 -9.67 -17.24 7.57
CA VAL A 231 -10.02 -17.03 8.98
C VAL A 231 -11.20 -17.96 9.31
N PRO A 232 -10.93 -19.23 9.70
CA PRO A 232 -11.97 -20.25 9.86
C PRO A 232 -13.12 -19.85 10.79
N ALA A 233 -12.84 -19.08 11.85
CA ALA A 233 -13.88 -18.64 12.79
C ALA A 233 -14.98 -17.78 12.14
N ILE A 234 -14.63 -16.96 11.13
CA ILE A 234 -15.63 -16.19 10.37
C ILE A 234 -16.53 -17.15 9.60
N TYR A 235 -15.97 -18.15 8.91
CA TYR A 235 -16.76 -19.15 8.19
C TYR A 235 -17.65 -19.97 9.11
N THR A 236 -17.16 -20.33 10.30
CA THR A 236 -17.96 -21.05 11.31
C THR A 236 -19.21 -20.26 11.73
N ILE A 237 -19.13 -18.93 11.76
CA ILE A 237 -20.25 -18.05 12.12
C ILE A 237 -21.15 -17.78 10.91
N MET A 238 -20.56 -17.49 9.75
CA MET A 238 -21.24 -16.96 8.56
C MET A 238 -21.62 -18.02 7.52
N GLY A 239 -21.04 -19.22 7.58
CA GLY A 239 -21.15 -20.22 6.52
C GLY A 239 -22.59 -20.61 6.17
N ALA A 240 -23.44 -20.76 7.19
CA ALA A 240 -24.86 -21.02 7.00
C ALA A 240 -25.60 -19.84 6.34
N GLU A 241 -25.19 -18.60 6.63
CA GLU A 241 -25.80 -17.39 6.08
C GLU A 241 -25.42 -17.20 4.62
N TRP A 242 -24.16 -17.40 4.27
CA TRP A 242 -23.71 -17.38 2.88
C TRP A 242 -24.33 -18.49 2.04
N GLU A 243 -24.52 -19.68 2.62
CA GLU A 243 -25.20 -20.77 1.92
C GLU A 243 -26.69 -20.46 1.72
N HIS A 244 -27.34 -19.86 2.71
CA HIS A 244 -28.72 -19.40 2.58
C HIS A 244 -28.87 -18.32 1.52
N GLU A 245 -27.99 -17.31 1.51
CA GLU A 245 -27.94 -16.27 0.46
C GLU A 245 -27.79 -16.88 -0.94
N ARG A 246 -26.92 -17.88 -1.08
CA ARG A 246 -26.71 -18.62 -2.33
C ARG A 246 -27.99 -19.34 -2.77
N ILE A 247 -28.64 -20.06 -1.86
CA ILE A 247 -29.91 -20.75 -2.12
C ILE A 247 -31.01 -19.75 -2.53
N LEU A 248 -31.10 -18.61 -1.84
CA LEU A 248 -32.04 -17.54 -2.22
C LEU A 248 -31.75 -16.98 -3.61
N ALA A 249 -30.48 -16.74 -3.96
CA ALA A 249 -30.10 -16.25 -5.28
C ALA A 249 -30.46 -17.27 -6.38
N ASP A 250 -30.23 -18.56 -6.14
CA ASP A 250 -30.62 -19.65 -7.05
C ASP A 250 -32.15 -19.71 -7.20
N ARG A 251 -32.89 -19.61 -6.09
CA ARG A 251 -34.36 -19.55 -6.08
C ARG A 251 -34.89 -18.38 -6.89
N ALA A 252 -34.38 -17.18 -6.65
CA ALA A 252 -34.78 -15.98 -7.36
C ALA A 252 -34.50 -16.12 -8.86
N THR A 253 -33.33 -16.61 -9.25
CA THR A 253 -32.96 -16.84 -10.66
C THR A 253 -33.92 -17.82 -11.33
N TYR A 254 -34.19 -18.96 -10.69
CA TYR A 254 -35.07 -19.97 -11.26
C TYR A 254 -36.53 -19.51 -11.34
N LEU A 255 -37.06 -18.91 -10.26
CA LEU A 255 -38.42 -18.40 -10.23
C LEU A 255 -38.64 -17.30 -11.25
N ASN A 256 -37.73 -16.32 -11.37
CA ASN A 256 -37.86 -15.26 -12.37
C ASN A 256 -37.97 -15.81 -13.80
N ALA A 257 -37.30 -16.92 -14.11
CA ALA A 257 -37.36 -17.56 -15.41
C ALA A 257 -38.56 -18.51 -15.61
N ASN A 258 -39.08 -19.13 -14.54
CA ASN A 258 -40.03 -20.26 -14.64
C ASN A 258 -41.32 -20.12 -13.82
N ILE A 259 -41.60 -18.94 -13.25
CA ILE A 259 -42.77 -18.73 -12.39
C ILE A 259 -44.10 -19.05 -13.09
N GLN A 260 -44.27 -18.69 -14.36
CA GLN A 260 -45.52 -18.94 -15.10
C GLN A 260 -45.78 -20.44 -15.31
N PRO A 261 -44.84 -21.26 -15.83
CA PRO A 261 -44.98 -22.71 -15.85
C PRO A 261 -45.31 -23.32 -14.49
N LEU A 262 -44.65 -22.89 -13.42
CA LEU A 262 -44.91 -23.39 -12.07
C LEU A 262 -46.31 -23.04 -11.58
N LEU A 263 -46.80 -21.83 -11.88
CA LEU A 263 -48.15 -21.42 -11.49
C LEU A 263 -49.22 -22.21 -12.26
N LEU A 264 -49.01 -22.49 -13.54
CA LEU A 264 -49.89 -23.33 -14.35
C LEU A 264 -49.91 -24.77 -13.84
N GLU A 265 -48.76 -25.31 -13.44
CA GLU A 265 -48.66 -26.64 -12.84
C GLU A 265 -49.44 -26.72 -11.51
N VAL A 266 -49.25 -25.73 -10.63
CA VAL A 266 -49.79 -25.71 -9.27
C VAL A 266 -51.29 -25.38 -9.24
N PHE A 267 -51.74 -24.40 -10.00
CA PHE A 267 -53.13 -23.89 -9.96
C PHE A 267 -54.01 -24.39 -11.11
N LYS A 268 -53.42 -24.96 -12.17
CA LYS A 268 -54.14 -25.46 -13.35
C LYS A 268 -55.16 -24.42 -13.85
N ASP A 269 -56.41 -24.83 -14.03
CA ASP A 269 -57.51 -24.00 -14.54
C ASP A 269 -57.86 -22.80 -13.64
N LYS A 270 -57.37 -22.76 -12.40
CA LYS A 270 -57.58 -21.64 -11.47
C LYS A 270 -56.55 -20.51 -11.67
N HIS A 271 -55.49 -20.74 -12.45
CA HIS A 271 -54.41 -19.75 -12.64
C HIS A 271 -54.94 -18.42 -13.20
N ASP A 272 -55.72 -18.48 -14.28
CA ASP A 272 -56.17 -17.30 -15.02
C ASP A 272 -57.07 -16.39 -14.17
N ALA A 273 -57.92 -16.99 -13.34
CA ALA A 273 -58.79 -16.25 -12.42
C ALA A 273 -58.03 -15.48 -11.33
N LEU A 274 -56.76 -15.82 -11.08
CA LEU A 274 -55.93 -15.18 -10.07
C LEU A 274 -55.04 -14.07 -10.65
N LEU A 275 -54.96 -13.93 -11.98
CA LEU A 275 -54.13 -12.92 -12.63
C LEU A 275 -54.61 -11.49 -12.30
N PRO A 276 -53.72 -10.49 -12.35
CA PRO A 276 -54.11 -9.10 -12.27
C PRO A 276 -55.14 -8.73 -13.34
N LYS A 277 -56.02 -7.78 -13.04
CA LYS A 277 -56.93 -7.24 -14.06
C LYS A 277 -56.12 -6.53 -15.13
N PHE A 278 -56.24 -6.99 -16.36
CA PHE A 278 -55.59 -6.37 -17.51
C PHE A 278 -56.41 -5.15 -17.99
N VAL A 279 -55.74 -4.00 -18.05
CA VAL A 279 -56.23 -2.80 -18.74
C VAL A 279 -55.16 -2.46 -19.77
N ALA A 280 -55.52 -2.48 -21.05
CA ALA A 280 -54.59 -2.15 -22.13
C ALA A 280 -54.09 -0.71 -21.95
N THR A 281 -52.79 -0.53 -22.15
CA THR A 281 -52.22 0.81 -22.12
C THR A 281 -52.77 1.63 -23.28
N LYS A 282 -52.76 2.96 -23.17
CA LYS A 282 -53.12 3.88 -24.27
C LYS A 282 -51.85 4.61 -24.75
N PRO A 283 -50.94 3.96 -25.47
CA PRO A 283 -49.77 4.64 -26.02
C PRO A 283 -50.23 5.64 -27.08
N SER A 284 -49.60 6.81 -27.12
CA SER A 284 -49.81 7.77 -28.20
C SER A 284 -49.52 7.09 -29.54
N PRO A 285 -50.37 7.24 -30.56
CA PRO A 285 -50.06 6.74 -31.89
C PRO A 285 -48.74 7.37 -32.38
N PRO A 286 -47.86 6.61 -33.03
CA PRO A 286 -46.68 7.19 -33.64
C PRO A 286 -47.12 8.26 -34.66
N VAL A 287 -46.61 9.47 -34.53
CA VAL A 287 -46.91 10.57 -35.47
C VAL A 287 -46.18 10.26 -36.77
N THR A 288 -46.89 9.72 -37.75
CA THR A 288 -46.35 9.33 -39.06
C THR A 288 -46.37 10.47 -40.08
N VAL A 289 -47.17 11.51 -39.82
CA VAL A 289 -47.35 12.68 -40.69
C VAL A 289 -47.37 13.94 -39.83
N GLY A 290 -46.53 14.92 -40.16
CA GLY A 290 -46.47 16.20 -39.48
C GLY A 290 -47.72 17.05 -39.73
N PRO A 291 -47.91 18.17 -39.01
CA PRO A 291 -49.01 19.11 -39.24
C PRO A 291 -49.04 19.67 -40.68
N ASP A 292 -47.92 19.57 -41.40
CA ASP A 292 -47.69 20.01 -42.77
C ASP A 292 -47.97 18.92 -43.83
N GLY A 293 -48.48 17.75 -43.43
CA GLY A 293 -48.77 16.65 -44.35
C GLY A 293 -47.53 15.89 -44.84
N LYS A 294 -46.33 16.21 -44.33
CA LYS A 294 -45.09 15.50 -44.71
C LYS A 294 -44.81 14.33 -43.76
N PRO A 295 -44.18 13.25 -44.26
CA PRO A 295 -43.74 12.16 -43.39
C PRO A 295 -42.80 12.69 -42.31
N VAL A 296 -43.10 12.40 -41.04
CA VAL A 296 -42.17 12.72 -39.96
C VAL A 296 -40.97 11.79 -40.09
N ASN A 297 -39.76 12.36 -40.12
CA ASN A 297 -38.53 11.58 -40.12
C ASN A 297 -38.39 10.92 -38.74
N LEU A 298 -38.66 9.61 -38.66
CA LEU A 298 -38.49 8.86 -37.42
C LEU A 298 -37.01 8.94 -36.98
N PRO A 299 -36.72 9.03 -35.67
CA PRO A 299 -35.35 8.95 -35.20
C PRO A 299 -34.72 7.62 -35.66
N GLY A 300 -33.42 7.62 -35.96
CA GLY A 300 -32.71 6.37 -36.28
C GLY A 300 -32.81 5.37 -35.13
N PHE A 301 -32.94 4.08 -35.44
CA PHE A 301 -33.00 3.03 -34.42
C PHE A 301 -31.76 3.07 -33.54
N ASN A 302 -31.94 3.34 -32.24
CA ASN A 302 -30.86 3.53 -31.30
C ASN A 302 -31.12 2.78 -29.99
N TYR A 303 -30.23 1.85 -29.65
CA TYR A 303 -30.26 1.10 -28.39
C TYR A 303 -29.90 1.94 -27.17
N ALA A 304 -29.26 3.12 -27.32
CA ALA A 304 -28.82 3.94 -26.20
C ALA A 304 -29.97 4.42 -25.29
N GLY A 305 -31.22 4.39 -25.77
CA GLY A 305 -32.41 4.73 -25.01
C GLY A 305 -33.16 3.55 -24.38
N MET A 306 -32.64 2.31 -24.45
CA MET A 306 -33.30 1.10 -23.97
C MET A 306 -32.33 0.18 -23.21
N SER A 307 -32.73 -0.29 -22.03
CA SER A 307 -31.93 -1.24 -21.26
C SER A 307 -31.76 -2.58 -22.00
N ARG A 308 -30.67 -3.31 -21.73
CA ARG A 308 -30.45 -4.63 -22.32
C ARG A 308 -31.55 -5.64 -21.92
N GLU A 309 -32.07 -5.51 -20.70
CA GLU A 309 -33.19 -6.32 -20.20
C GLU A 309 -34.48 -6.08 -21.01
N ASP A 310 -34.78 -4.82 -21.35
CA ASP A 310 -35.94 -4.50 -22.19
C ASP A 310 -35.78 -5.03 -23.61
N GLN A 311 -34.57 -4.99 -24.17
CA GLN A 311 -34.28 -5.56 -25.50
C GLN A 311 -34.49 -7.08 -25.51
N ASP A 312 -33.91 -7.77 -24.53
CA ASP A 312 -34.01 -9.22 -24.38
C ASP A 312 -35.47 -9.66 -24.20
N GLU A 313 -36.26 -8.91 -23.44
CA GLU A 313 -37.67 -9.22 -23.21
C GLU A 313 -38.57 -8.90 -24.41
N ILE A 314 -38.30 -7.85 -25.19
CA ILE A 314 -38.99 -7.61 -26.47
C ILE A 314 -38.71 -8.75 -27.45
N TRP A 315 -37.46 -9.20 -27.57
CA TRP A 315 -37.15 -10.36 -28.41
C TRP A 315 -37.80 -11.64 -27.90
N ALA A 316 -37.88 -11.84 -26.58
CA ALA A 316 -38.58 -12.97 -25.99
C ALA A 316 -40.08 -12.92 -26.30
N ALA A 317 -40.73 -11.76 -26.20
CA ALA A 317 -42.14 -11.56 -26.54
C ALA A 317 -42.42 -11.85 -28.02
N ILE A 318 -41.56 -11.37 -28.93
CA ILE A 318 -41.67 -11.66 -30.37
C ILE A 318 -41.57 -13.18 -30.61
N ARG A 319 -40.62 -13.87 -29.97
CA ARG A 319 -40.47 -15.34 -30.10
C ARG A 319 -41.69 -16.10 -29.59
N ARG A 320 -42.36 -15.62 -28.52
CA ARG A 320 -43.56 -16.26 -27.96
C ARG A 320 -44.80 -16.08 -28.83
N SER A 321 -44.90 -14.96 -29.55
CA SER A 321 -46.17 -14.48 -30.11
C SER A 321 -46.20 -14.25 -31.62
N SER A 322 -45.08 -14.38 -32.33
CA SER A 322 -45.02 -14.17 -33.77
C SER A 322 -45.39 -15.44 -34.55
N GLN A 323 -46.51 -15.40 -35.26
CA GLN A 323 -46.76 -16.27 -36.42
C GLN A 323 -46.30 -15.48 -37.67
N ASP A 324 -45.41 -16.07 -38.46
CA ASP A 324 -44.97 -15.57 -39.78
C ASP A 324 -44.28 -14.18 -39.84
N GLY A 325 -43.72 -13.68 -38.73
CA GLY A 325 -42.86 -12.49 -38.74
C GLY A 325 -43.59 -11.16 -39.04
N LYS A 326 -44.92 -11.12 -38.90
CA LYS A 326 -45.72 -9.90 -39.08
C LYS A 326 -46.35 -9.44 -37.77
N MET A 327 -46.49 -8.13 -37.63
CA MET A 327 -47.23 -7.49 -36.55
C MET A 327 -48.73 -7.83 -36.69
N ASP A 328 -49.32 -8.43 -35.66
CA ASP A 328 -50.74 -8.22 -35.36
C ASP A 328 -50.84 -7.34 -34.09
N GLU A 329 -51.79 -6.39 -34.06
CA GLU A 329 -52.06 -5.60 -32.84
C GLU A 329 -52.36 -6.53 -31.65
N ALA A 330 -52.85 -7.74 -31.94
CA ALA A 330 -53.08 -8.77 -30.96
C ALA A 330 -51.77 -9.28 -30.30
N MET A 331 -50.61 -9.31 -30.97
CA MET A 331 -49.31 -9.64 -30.35
C MET A 331 -48.90 -8.57 -29.34
N ILE A 332 -49.11 -7.29 -29.66
CA ILE A 332 -48.79 -6.19 -28.75
C ILE A 332 -49.68 -6.32 -27.50
N VAL A 333 -50.99 -6.52 -27.67
CA VAL A 333 -51.93 -6.71 -26.56
C VAL A 333 -51.61 -7.97 -25.73
N ARG A 334 -51.18 -9.07 -26.35
CA ARG A 334 -50.70 -10.28 -25.64
C ARG A 334 -49.44 -9.98 -24.82
N SER A 335 -48.49 -9.27 -25.41
CA SER A 335 -47.22 -8.89 -24.75
C SER A 335 -47.47 -7.93 -23.58
N GLU A 336 -48.36 -6.95 -23.76
CA GLU A 336 -48.81 -6.06 -22.69
C GLU A 336 -49.41 -6.84 -21.53
N ARG A 337 -50.27 -7.83 -21.82
CA ARG A 337 -50.87 -8.69 -20.80
C ARG A 337 -49.82 -9.51 -20.05
N ASP A 338 -48.86 -10.11 -20.77
CA ASP A 338 -47.76 -10.86 -20.16
C ASP A 338 -46.91 -9.97 -19.24
N TRP A 339 -46.64 -8.72 -19.63
CA TRP A 339 -45.88 -7.78 -18.81
C TRP A 339 -46.65 -7.28 -17.59
N VAL A 340 -47.96 -7.06 -17.72
CA VAL A 340 -48.84 -6.79 -16.56
C VAL A 340 -48.81 -7.98 -15.59
N ASN A 341 -48.90 -9.20 -16.11
CA ASN A 341 -48.81 -10.42 -15.31
C ASN A 341 -47.45 -10.59 -14.64
N ALA A 342 -46.36 -10.21 -15.33
CA ALA A 342 -45.00 -10.23 -14.80
C ALA A 342 -44.79 -9.17 -13.69
N GLY A 343 -45.58 -8.09 -13.69
CA GLY A 343 -45.53 -7.03 -12.68
C GLY A 343 -44.71 -5.82 -13.08
N LEU A 344 -44.71 -5.49 -14.37
CA LEU A 344 -44.11 -4.25 -14.87
C LEU A 344 -45.03 -3.06 -14.60
N SER A 345 -44.43 -1.90 -14.40
CA SER A 345 -45.15 -0.62 -14.30
C SER A 345 -45.72 -0.21 -15.65
N GLU A 346 -46.80 0.58 -15.62
CA GLU A 346 -47.43 1.14 -16.83
C GLU A 346 -46.41 1.90 -17.70
N ARG A 347 -45.47 2.62 -17.07
CA ARG A 347 -44.41 3.35 -17.78
C ARG A 347 -43.48 2.41 -18.55
N GLU A 348 -43.02 1.31 -17.94
CA GLU A 348 -42.16 0.32 -18.60
C GLU A 348 -42.89 -0.33 -19.79
N ILE A 349 -44.17 -0.65 -19.61
CA ILE A 349 -45.02 -1.24 -20.67
C ILE A 349 -45.18 -0.24 -21.82
N VAL A 350 -45.56 1.01 -21.56
CA VAL A 350 -45.73 2.05 -22.59
C VAL A 350 -44.44 2.27 -23.37
N VAL A 351 -43.28 2.28 -22.69
CA VAL A 351 -41.97 2.38 -23.36
C VAL A 351 -41.77 1.22 -24.32
N ARG A 352 -41.94 -0.03 -23.87
CA ARG A 352 -41.77 -1.22 -24.71
C ARG A 352 -42.73 -1.24 -25.89
N VAL A 353 -44.00 -0.90 -25.65
CA VAL A 353 -45.03 -0.83 -26.70
C VAL A 353 -44.69 0.25 -27.74
N ASN A 354 -44.22 1.43 -27.31
CA ASN A 354 -43.80 2.48 -28.23
C ASN A 354 -42.61 2.03 -29.10
N TYR A 355 -41.60 1.39 -28.50
CA TYR A 355 -40.47 0.85 -29.25
C TYR A 355 -40.88 -0.25 -30.22
N MET A 356 -41.77 -1.16 -29.79
CA MET A 356 -42.37 -2.16 -30.68
C MET A 356 -43.11 -1.49 -31.83
N ARG A 357 -43.95 -0.48 -31.59
CA ARG A 357 -44.72 0.21 -32.63
C ARG A 357 -43.85 1.02 -33.61
N ILE A 358 -42.73 1.56 -33.16
CA ILE A 358 -41.85 2.43 -33.98
C ILE A 358 -40.76 1.63 -34.71
N TYR A 359 -40.20 0.59 -34.09
CA TYR A 359 -38.96 -0.04 -34.55
C TYR A 359 -39.04 -1.56 -34.75
N MET A 360 -40.23 -2.14 -34.89
CA MET A 360 -40.42 -3.60 -34.97
C MET A 360 -39.55 -4.28 -36.02
N ASP A 361 -39.51 -3.74 -37.24
CA ASP A 361 -38.72 -4.30 -38.35
C ASP A 361 -37.24 -4.38 -38.00
N GLU A 362 -36.74 -3.39 -37.27
CA GLU A 362 -35.35 -3.33 -36.83
C GLU A 362 -35.07 -4.34 -35.71
N PHE A 363 -36.04 -4.61 -34.82
CA PHE A 363 -35.99 -5.69 -33.82
C PHE A 363 -35.99 -7.08 -34.45
N PHE A 364 -36.81 -7.32 -35.49
CA PHE A 364 -36.81 -8.59 -36.24
C PHE A 364 -35.48 -8.81 -36.97
N LYS A 365 -34.98 -7.80 -37.70
CA LYS A 365 -33.70 -7.89 -38.43
C LYS A 365 -32.51 -8.18 -37.52
N ARG A 366 -32.53 -7.64 -36.30
CA ARG A 366 -31.45 -7.78 -35.30
C ARG A 366 -31.74 -8.84 -34.25
N MET A 367 -32.76 -9.67 -34.44
CA MET A 367 -33.09 -10.70 -33.45
C MET A 367 -31.88 -11.64 -33.25
N PRO A 368 -31.44 -11.84 -31.99
CA PRO A 368 -30.35 -12.77 -31.70
C PRO A 368 -30.71 -14.17 -32.20
N LYS A 369 -29.79 -14.80 -32.95
CA LYS A 369 -29.95 -16.19 -33.41
C LYS A 369 -29.87 -17.19 -32.25
N THR A 370 -29.18 -16.81 -31.18
CA THR A 370 -29.05 -17.60 -29.96
C THR A 370 -30.17 -17.24 -28.98
N VAL A 371 -30.88 -18.26 -28.49
CA VAL A 371 -31.83 -18.12 -27.39
C VAL A 371 -31.05 -18.31 -26.09
N PRO A 372 -31.15 -17.40 -25.11
CA PRO A 372 -30.61 -17.65 -23.78
C PRO A 372 -31.15 -18.97 -23.23
N ALA A 373 -30.26 -19.86 -22.80
CA ALA A 373 -30.69 -21.13 -22.23
C ALA A 373 -31.49 -20.88 -20.95
N ALA A 374 -32.65 -21.53 -20.82
CA ALA A 374 -33.39 -21.51 -19.57
C ALA A 374 -32.53 -22.07 -18.43
N PRO A 375 -32.63 -21.54 -17.21
CA PRO A 375 -31.91 -22.11 -16.07
C PRO A 375 -32.36 -23.55 -15.87
N LYS A 376 -31.39 -24.44 -15.60
CA LYS A 376 -31.67 -25.86 -15.36
C LYS A 376 -32.59 -26.00 -14.15
N PRO A 377 -33.55 -26.96 -14.17
CA PRO A 377 -34.40 -27.22 -13.01
C PRO A 377 -33.55 -27.64 -11.80
N PRO A 378 -33.82 -27.09 -10.61
CA PRO A 378 -33.20 -27.56 -9.38
C PRO A 378 -33.71 -28.97 -9.04
N ALA A 379 -33.14 -29.59 -8.01
CA ALA A 379 -33.57 -30.90 -7.54
C ALA A 379 -35.06 -30.90 -7.14
N GLU A 380 -35.74 -32.04 -7.28
CA GLU A 380 -37.19 -32.13 -7.03
C GLU A 380 -37.60 -31.71 -5.62
N ALA A 381 -36.77 -32.00 -4.61
CA ALA A 381 -37.00 -31.54 -3.24
C ALA A 381 -37.05 -30.00 -3.13
N GLU A 382 -36.22 -29.30 -3.91
CA GLU A 382 -36.16 -27.84 -3.93
C GLU A 382 -37.33 -27.25 -4.72
N LEU A 383 -37.74 -27.90 -5.83
CA LEU A 383 -38.97 -27.56 -6.54
C LEU A 383 -40.21 -27.70 -5.64
N ALA A 384 -40.27 -28.75 -4.81
CA ALA A 384 -41.35 -28.94 -3.86
C ALA A 384 -41.44 -27.78 -2.84
N VAL A 385 -40.29 -27.28 -2.35
CA VAL A 385 -40.23 -26.09 -1.47
C VAL A 385 -40.76 -24.85 -2.19
N MET A 386 -40.37 -24.63 -3.45
CA MET A 386 -40.88 -23.52 -4.26
C MET A 386 -42.40 -23.60 -4.47
N ARG A 387 -42.93 -24.78 -4.84
CA ARG A 387 -44.37 -25.00 -5.04
C ARG A 387 -45.16 -24.76 -3.76
N ALA A 388 -44.65 -25.24 -2.61
CA ALA A 388 -45.28 -25.01 -1.31
C ALA A 388 -45.33 -23.52 -0.94
N ALA A 389 -44.25 -22.77 -1.20
CA ALA A 389 -44.23 -21.33 -0.97
C ALA A 389 -45.20 -20.58 -1.89
N ILE A 390 -45.25 -20.95 -3.18
CA ILE A 390 -46.19 -20.40 -4.16
C ILE A 390 -47.65 -20.63 -3.72
N LEU A 391 -47.98 -21.85 -3.28
CA LEU A 391 -49.32 -22.20 -2.75
C LEU A 391 -49.68 -21.34 -1.53
N LYS A 392 -48.73 -21.10 -0.64
CA LYS A 392 -48.92 -20.30 0.58
C LYS A 392 -49.15 -18.81 0.28
N HIS A 393 -48.44 -18.24 -0.69
CA HIS A 393 -48.35 -16.79 -0.87
C HIS A 393 -49.18 -16.21 -2.01
N ARG A 394 -49.60 -17.02 -2.98
CA ARG A 394 -50.41 -16.56 -4.12
C ARG A 394 -51.77 -16.05 -3.66
N LYS A 395 -52.11 -14.82 -4.03
CA LYS A 395 -53.45 -14.24 -3.89
C LYS A 395 -53.98 -13.74 -5.22
N ALA A 396 -55.31 -13.60 -5.32
CA ALA A 396 -55.95 -13.03 -6.50
C ALA A 396 -55.45 -11.60 -6.73
N GLY A 397 -55.09 -11.28 -7.97
CA GLY A 397 -54.57 -9.98 -8.37
C GLY A 397 -53.06 -9.80 -8.19
N ASP A 398 -52.34 -10.77 -7.62
CA ASP A 398 -50.88 -10.72 -7.56
C ASP A 398 -50.28 -10.83 -8.97
N ASN A 399 -49.22 -10.08 -9.25
CA ASN A 399 -48.34 -10.32 -10.40
C ASN A 399 -47.18 -11.25 -10.01
N TYR A 400 -46.41 -11.72 -10.98
CA TYR A 400 -45.33 -12.69 -10.76
C TYR A 400 -44.23 -12.14 -9.85
N ARG A 401 -43.77 -10.89 -10.07
CA ARG A 401 -42.80 -10.22 -9.17
C ARG A 401 -43.29 -10.18 -7.72
N THR A 402 -44.57 -9.89 -7.48
CA THR A 402 -45.17 -9.89 -6.13
C THR A 402 -45.16 -11.26 -5.49
N ILE A 403 -45.49 -12.33 -6.23
CA ILE A 403 -45.45 -13.70 -5.70
C ILE A 403 -44.02 -14.07 -5.31
N ILE A 404 -43.06 -13.82 -6.20
CA ILE A 404 -41.65 -14.12 -5.98
C ILE A 404 -41.16 -13.36 -4.75
N ALA A 405 -41.44 -12.05 -4.65
CA ALA A 405 -41.06 -11.23 -3.50
C ALA A 405 -41.62 -11.78 -2.17
N LYS A 406 -42.88 -12.21 -2.13
CA LYS A 406 -43.48 -12.83 -0.94
C LYS A 406 -42.80 -14.15 -0.56
N CYS A 407 -42.51 -15.01 -1.53
CA CYS A 407 -41.82 -16.28 -1.29
C CYS A 407 -40.40 -16.03 -0.75
N MET A 408 -39.66 -15.12 -1.38
CA MET A 408 -38.32 -14.71 -0.97
C MET A 408 -38.31 -14.13 0.44
N ALA A 409 -39.27 -13.25 0.77
CA ALA A 409 -39.40 -12.66 2.10
C ALA A 409 -39.68 -13.73 3.18
N ASP A 410 -40.59 -14.68 2.91
CA ASP A 410 -40.91 -15.76 3.86
C ASP A 410 -39.73 -16.69 4.13
N TRP A 411 -38.94 -17.01 3.10
CA TRP A 411 -37.71 -17.78 3.28
C TRP A 411 -36.66 -17.01 4.08
N SER A 412 -36.42 -15.74 3.76
CA SER A 412 -35.50 -14.87 4.52
C SER A 412 -35.93 -14.69 5.98
N ASP A 413 -37.22 -14.47 6.24
CA ASP A 413 -37.76 -14.31 7.59
C ASP A 413 -37.79 -15.65 8.35
N GLY A 414 -38.00 -16.77 7.65
CA GLY A 414 -37.84 -18.12 8.19
C GLY A 414 -36.43 -18.35 8.70
N TYR A 415 -35.43 -18.07 7.86
CA TYR A 415 -34.02 -18.20 8.21
C TYR A 415 -33.61 -17.25 9.34
N ARG A 416 -34.05 -15.98 9.31
CA ARG A 416 -33.77 -15.02 10.40
C ARG A 416 -34.23 -15.55 11.76
N ARG A 417 -35.47 -16.06 11.84
CA ARG A 417 -36.03 -16.62 13.08
C ARG A 417 -35.30 -17.88 13.55
N GLU A 418 -34.79 -18.69 12.64
CA GLU A 418 -33.94 -19.84 12.98
C GLU A 418 -32.62 -19.37 13.58
N ARG A 419 -31.98 -18.37 12.98
CA ARG A 419 -30.71 -17.81 13.45
C ARG A 419 -30.83 -17.08 14.78
N GLU A 420 -31.93 -16.38 15.03
CA GLU A 420 -32.22 -15.78 16.34
C GLU A 420 -32.32 -16.84 17.46
N LYS A 421 -32.77 -18.06 17.14
CA LYS A 421 -32.87 -19.17 18.11
C LYS A 421 -31.53 -19.85 18.37
N THR A 422 -30.73 -20.09 17.32
CA THR A 422 -29.43 -20.77 17.48
C THR A 422 -28.36 -19.83 18.00
N GLY A 423 -28.39 -18.55 17.59
CA GLY A 423 -27.42 -17.53 17.96
C GLY A 423 -25.98 -17.85 17.54
N VAL A 424 -25.06 -16.99 17.97
CA VAL A 424 -23.61 -17.25 17.96
C VAL A 424 -23.19 -17.56 19.39
N THR A 425 -22.48 -18.67 19.58
CA THR A 425 -22.05 -19.13 20.91
C THR A 425 -20.84 -18.36 21.43
N ASP A 426 -20.65 -18.35 22.75
CA ASP A 426 -19.48 -17.74 23.40
C ASP A 426 -18.14 -18.36 22.92
N GLU A 427 -18.13 -19.66 22.64
CA GLU A 427 -16.97 -20.35 22.07
C GLU A 427 -16.63 -19.83 20.66
N GLN A 428 -17.64 -19.66 19.80
CA GLN A 428 -17.45 -19.08 18.47
C GLN A 428 -16.94 -17.64 18.54
N ILE A 429 -17.45 -16.85 19.48
CA ILE A 429 -16.97 -15.48 19.73
C ILE A 429 -15.51 -15.49 20.19
N GLY A 430 -15.16 -16.34 21.15
CA GLY A 430 -13.79 -16.46 21.65
C GLY A 430 -12.81 -16.86 20.54
N ASN A 431 -13.18 -17.85 19.72
CA ASN A 431 -12.39 -18.28 18.57
C ASN A 431 -12.24 -17.18 17.52
N LEU A 432 -13.30 -16.40 17.26
CA LEU A 432 -13.26 -15.25 16.36
C LEU A 432 -12.29 -14.18 16.86
N VAL A 433 -12.40 -13.80 18.14
CA VAL A 433 -11.54 -12.78 18.76
C VAL A 433 -10.08 -13.22 18.71
N ASP A 434 -9.75 -14.43 19.15
CA ASP A 434 -8.36 -14.92 19.12
C ASP A 434 -7.77 -14.99 17.70
N GLN A 435 -8.53 -15.52 16.73
CA GLN A 435 -8.04 -15.61 15.34
C GLN A 435 -7.85 -14.23 14.71
N LEU A 436 -8.75 -13.28 14.92
CA LEU A 436 -8.61 -11.93 14.38
C LEU A 436 -7.49 -11.15 15.06
N PHE A 437 -7.28 -11.31 16.36
CA PHE A 437 -6.10 -10.76 17.06
C PHE A 437 -4.81 -11.32 16.48
N LYS A 438 -4.70 -12.65 16.30
CA LYS A 438 -3.53 -13.27 15.68
C LYS A 438 -3.29 -12.81 14.24
N LYS A 439 -4.35 -12.59 13.47
CA LYS A 439 -4.24 -12.17 12.06
C LYS A 439 -3.88 -10.68 11.92
N ILE A 440 -4.47 -9.79 12.73
CA ILE A 440 -4.37 -8.32 12.59
C ILE A 440 -3.32 -7.72 13.54
N ILE A 441 -3.32 -8.13 14.81
CA ILE A 441 -2.43 -7.61 15.87
C ILE A 441 -1.18 -8.49 16.04
N GLU A 442 -1.19 -9.68 15.43
CA GLU A 442 -0.06 -10.62 15.40
C GLU A 442 0.40 -11.07 16.79
N ARG A 443 -0.61 -11.35 17.63
CA ARG A 443 -0.50 -12.06 18.91
C ARG A 443 -1.88 -12.49 19.36
N SER A 444 -1.93 -13.40 20.33
CA SER A 444 -3.17 -13.61 21.08
C SER A 444 -3.51 -12.36 21.92
N PRO A 445 -4.80 -12.12 22.17
CA PRO A 445 -5.23 -11.13 23.15
C PRO A 445 -4.79 -11.57 24.55
N ASP A 446 -4.49 -10.62 25.43
CA ASP A 446 -4.36 -10.92 26.86
C ASP A 446 -5.76 -11.21 27.49
N PRO A 447 -5.84 -11.73 28.74
CA PRO A 447 -7.13 -12.06 29.34
C PRO A 447 -8.11 -10.88 29.46
N LYS A 448 -7.61 -9.66 29.67
CA LYS A 448 -8.44 -8.46 29.76
C LYS A 448 -8.97 -8.06 28.38
N GLU A 449 -8.10 -8.04 27.38
CA GLU A 449 -8.48 -7.80 25.99
C GLU A 449 -9.47 -8.86 25.49
N PHE A 450 -9.23 -10.14 25.79
CA PHE A 450 -10.13 -11.21 25.38
C PHE A 450 -11.56 -10.98 25.92
N ALA A 451 -11.68 -10.63 27.21
CA ALA A 451 -12.96 -10.33 27.83
C ALA A 451 -13.63 -9.09 27.23
N GLU A 452 -12.87 -8.00 27.05
CA GLU A 452 -13.36 -6.74 26.50
C GLU A 452 -13.89 -6.90 25.07
N TYR A 453 -13.09 -7.51 24.18
CA TYR A 453 -13.45 -7.67 22.77
C TYR A 453 -14.53 -8.73 22.56
N SER A 454 -14.59 -9.76 23.40
CA SER A 454 -15.72 -10.71 23.39
C SER A 454 -17.03 -10.02 23.76
N ALA A 455 -17.02 -9.17 24.79
CA ALA A 455 -18.20 -8.37 25.16
C ALA A 455 -18.58 -7.37 24.06
N LEU A 456 -17.60 -6.78 23.38
CA LEU A 456 -17.82 -5.86 22.26
C LEU A 456 -18.51 -6.57 21.08
N VAL A 457 -18.06 -7.77 20.71
CA VAL A 457 -18.70 -8.58 19.66
C VAL A 457 -20.15 -8.90 20.02
N LYS A 458 -20.43 -9.33 21.26
CA LYS A 458 -21.80 -9.59 21.72
C LYS A 458 -22.70 -8.35 21.58
N SER A 459 -22.17 -7.17 21.91
CA SER A 459 -22.88 -5.90 21.74
C SER A 459 -23.21 -5.58 20.28
N TYR A 460 -22.28 -5.85 19.35
CA TYR A 460 -22.53 -5.66 17.92
C TYR A 460 -23.50 -6.69 17.34
N LEU A 461 -23.39 -7.96 17.74
CA LEU A 461 -24.30 -9.02 17.31
C LEU A 461 -25.76 -8.66 17.62
N GLY A 462 -26.04 -8.15 18.81
CA GLY A 462 -27.39 -7.74 19.22
C GLY A 462 -27.95 -6.53 18.46
N LYS A 463 -27.12 -5.76 17.75
CA LYS A 463 -27.52 -4.52 17.06
C LYS A 463 -27.59 -4.65 15.55
N SER A 464 -26.70 -5.42 14.94
CA SER A 464 -26.47 -5.37 13.48
C SER A 464 -26.33 -6.74 12.80
N GLY A 465 -26.50 -7.84 13.54
CA GLY A 465 -26.29 -9.19 13.02
C GLY A 465 -24.82 -9.57 12.86
N SER A 466 -24.58 -10.81 12.41
CA SER A 466 -23.26 -11.46 12.44
C SER A 466 -22.23 -10.80 11.52
N GLY A 467 -22.59 -10.57 10.25
CA GLY A 467 -21.67 -10.00 9.27
C GLY A 467 -21.15 -8.62 9.69
N ALA A 468 -22.06 -7.70 10.01
CA ALA A 468 -21.69 -6.35 10.45
C ALA A 468 -20.94 -6.35 11.80
N ALA A 469 -21.24 -7.29 12.71
CA ALA A 469 -20.50 -7.41 13.97
C ALA A 469 -19.04 -7.82 13.75
N ILE A 470 -18.79 -8.77 12.85
CA ILE A 470 -17.43 -9.21 12.48
C ILE A 470 -16.69 -8.07 11.79
N GLU A 471 -17.32 -7.39 10.83
CA GLU A 471 -16.71 -6.23 10.15
C GLU A 471 -16.33 -5.13 11.14
N LYS A 472 -17.21 -4.85 12.12
CA LYS A 472 -16.93 -3.87 13.17
C LYS A 472 -15.78 -4.29 14.06
N LEU A 473 -15.68 -5.56 14.45
CA LEU A 473 -14.52 -6.05 15.20
C LEU A 473 -13.22 -5.86 14.39
N ILE A 474 -13.22 -6.23 13.11
CA ILE A 474 -12.04 -6.05 12.23
C ILE A 474 -11.65 -4.55 12.16
N GLN A 475 -12.61 -3.67 11.93
CA GLN A 475 -12.40 -2.22 11.93
C GLN A 475 -11.82 -1.73 13.25
N THR A 476 -12.36 -2.16 14.39
CA THR A 476 -11.86 -1.80 15.72
C THR A 476 -10.42 -2.23 15.90
N LEU A 477 -10.05 -3.45 15.49
CA LEU A 477 -8.68 -3.95 15.63
C LEU A 477 -7.68 -3.17 14.77
N ILE A 478 -8.05 -2.81 13.53
CA ILE A 478 -7.19 -1.99 12.64
C ILE A 478 -6.97 -0.58 13.20
N LEU A 479 -7.96 -0.03 13.91
CA LEU A 479 -7.88 1.29 14.54
C LEU A 479 -7.12 1.30 15.87
N ARG A 480 -6.69 0.13 16.38
CA ARG A 480 -5.93 0.08 17.62
C ARG A 480 -4.55 0.74 17.44
N THR A 481 -4.08 1.35 18.51
CA THR A 481 -2.75 1.98 18.52
C THR A 481 -1.63 0.96 18.24
N ASP A 482 -1.70 -0.26 18.75
CA ASP A 482 -0.70 -1.30 18.49
C ASP A 482 -0.73 -1.88 17.06
N TYR A 483 -1.69 -1.46 16.21
CA TYR A 483 -1.64 -1.73 14.79
C TYR A 483 -0.66 -0.80 14.06
N VAL A 484 -0.61 0.48 14.44
CA VAL A 484 0.24 1.49 13.79
C VAL A 484 1.46 1.87 14.62
N TYR A 485 1.55 1.41 15.87
CA TYR A 485 2.69 1.65 16.75
C TYR A 485 3.38 0.35 17.19
N ARG A 486 4.70 0.37 17.24
CA ARG A 486 5.53 -0.58 18.00
C ARG A 486 5.80 -0.02 19.40
N GLN A 487 5.74 -0.87 20.41
CA GLN A 487 6.00 -0.48 21.80
C GLN A 487 7.31 -1.10 22.32
N GLU A 488 8.02 -0.37 23.17
CA GLU A 488 9.29 -0.78 23.78
C GLU A 488 9.29 -0.42 25.28
N PHE A 489 8.37 -1.01 26.05
CA PHE A 489 8.19 -0.73 27.48
C PHE A 489 8.91 -1.72 28.41
N GLY A 490 9.41 -2.82 27.85
CA GLY A 490 9.96 -3.93 28.63
C GLY A 490 8.91 -4.67 29.47
N VAL A 491 9.29 -5.85 29.93
CA VAL A 491 8.48 -6.76 30.75
C VAL A 491 9.33 -7.34 31.88
N GLY A 492 8.67 -7.93 32.87
CA GLY A 492 9.33 -8.55 34.02
C GLY A 492 9.78 -7.53 35.08
N ASN A 493 10.69 -7.96 35.94
CA ASN A 493 11.21 -7.15 37.02
C ASN A 493 12.14 -6.07 36.49
N ALA A 494 12.03 -4.87 37.07
CA ALA A 494 12.98 -3.82 36.81
C ALA A 494 14.32 -4.10 37.52
N ASP A 495 15.42 -3.67 36.92
CA ASP A 495 16.73 -3.64 37.58
C ASP A 495 16.84 -2.46 38.57
N GLU A 496 18.03 -2.30 39.17
CA GLU A 496 18.31 -1.25 40.15
C GLU A 496 18.14 0.19 39.62
N HIS A 497 18.09 0.36 38.29
CA HIS A 497 17.88 1.63 37.62
C HIS A 497 16.44 1.78 37.07
N GLY A 498 15.53 0.86 37.41
CA GLY A 498 14.15 0.89 36.93
C GLY A 498 13.97 0.36 35.50
N ARG A 499 15.02 -0.20 34.88
CA ARG A 499 15.00 -0.66 33.49
C ARG A 499 14.44 -2.07 33.39
N ARG A 500 13.69 -2.38 32.34
CA ARG A 500 13.08 -3.70 32.10
C ARG A 500 13.56 -4.30 30.79
N MET A 501 13.60 -5.63 30.73
CA MET A 501 13.95 -6.30 29.47
C MET A 501 12.81 -6.36 28.50
N LEU A 502 13.11 -6.09 27.23
CA LEU A 502 12.14 -6.19 26.16
C LEU A 502 11.66 -7.64 26.05
N SER A 503 10.36 -7.85 25.82
CA SER A 503 9.85 -9.21 25.65
C SER A 503 10.46 -9.83 24.38
N PRO A 504 10.73 -11.15 24.34
CA PRO A 504 11.25 -11.80 23.13
C PRO A 504 10.40 -11.53 21.90
N ARG A 505 9.08 -11.42 22.08
CA ARG A 505 8.16 -11.00 21.01
C ARG A 505 8.52 -9.60 20.53
N ASP A 506 8.47 -8.58 21.38
CA ASP A 506 8.70 -7.21 20.93
C ASP A 506 10.11 -7.04 20.34
N ALA A 507 11.06 -7.84 20.82
CA ALA A 507 12.44 -7.87 20.36
C ALA A 507 12.51 -8.41 18.93
N SER A 508 11.77 -9.47 18.63
CA SER A 508 11.67 -10.00 17.27
C SER A 508 11.12 -8.97 16.29
N TYR A 509 10.10 -8.20 16.67
CA TYR A 509 9.55 -7.12 15.84
C TYR A 509 10.52 -5.96 15.67
N ALA A 510 11.23 -5.58 16.74
CA ALA A 510 12.26 -4.56 16.67
C ALA A 510 13.36 -4.95 15.68
N LEU A 511 13.85 -6.20 15.72
CA LEU A 511 14.84 -6.74 14.78
C LEU A 511 14.30 -6.80 13.34
N ALA A 512 13.10 -7.36 13.15
CA ALA A 512 12.51 -7.54 11.83
C ALA A 512 12.27 -6.21 11.12
N TYR A 513 11.71 -5.22 11.83
CA TYR A 513 11.51 -3.88 11.28
C TYR A 513 12.82 -3.12 11.07
N ALA A 514 13.83 -3.34 11.90
CA ALA A 514 15.15 -2.71 11.72
C ALA A 514 15.87 -3.19 10.45
N LEU A 515 15.59 -4.40 9.97
CA LEU A 515 16.31 -5.02 8.85
C LEU A 515 15.48 -5.22 7.56
N THR A 516 14.16 -5.41 7.66
CA THR A 516 13.33 -5.95 6.54
C THR A 516 12.00 -5.22 6.31
N ASP A 517 11.67 -4.18 7.09
CA ASP A 517 10.35 -3.49 7.10
C ASP A 517 9.13 -4.43 7.18
N SER A 518 9.35 -5.65 7.65
CA SER A 518 8.36 -6.71 7.68
C SER A 518 8.27 -7.28 9.07
N THR A 519 7.14 -7.93 9.34
CA THR A 519 6.93 -8.67 10.58
C THR A 519 7.95 -9.82 10.68
N PRO A 520 8.25 -10.34 11.88
CA PRO A 520 9.17 -11.47 12.04
C PRO A 520 8.89 -12.59 11.04
N ASP A 521 9.95 -13.09 10.39
CA ASP A 521 9.85 -14.30 9.59
C ASP A 521 9.52 -15.50 10.50
N LYS A 522 9.16 -16.63 9.87
CA LYS A 522 8.74 -17.83 10.60
C LYS A 522 9.80 -18.28 11.62
N GLU A 523 11.07 -18.28 11.22
CA GLU A 523 12.18 -18.74 12.07
C GLU A 523 12.40 -17.82 13.28
N LEU A 524 12.33 -16.50 13.09
CA LEU A 524 12.47 -15.52 14.16
C LEU A 524 11.26 -15.55 15.11
N ALA A 525 10.05 -15.70 14.57
CA ALA A 525 8.85 -15.87 15.38
C ALA A 525 8.92 -17.16 16.24
N GLU A 526 9.38 -18.27 15.67
CA GLU A 526 9.60 -19.53 16.39
C GLU A 526 10.74 -19.42 17.42
N ALA A 527 11.82 -18.68 17.11
CA ALA A 527 12.90 -18.41 18.06
C ALA A 527 12.40 -17.61 19.27
N ALA A 528 11.60 -16.57 19.03
CA ALA A 528 10.99 -15.78 20.10
C ALA A 528 10.02 -16.62 20.96
N ALA A 529 9.14 -17.41 20.33
CA ALA A 529 8.19 -18.26 21.02
C ALA A 529 8.86 -19.41 21.80
N GLY A 530 9.96 -19.95 21.27
CA GLY A 530 10.72 -21.05 21.86
C GLY A 530 11.77 -20.62 22.90
N GLY A 531 11.82 -19.34 23.29
CA GLY A 531 12.79 -18.85 24.28
C GLY A 531 14.23 -18.80 23.79
N ARG A 532 14.45 -18.79 22.46
CA ARG A 532 15.78 -18.66 21.82
C ARG A 532 16.06 -17.23 21.37
N LEU A 533 15.50 -16.24 22.07
CA LEU A 533 15.73 -14.81 21.81
C LEU A 533 15.84 -14.04 23.14
N ASN A 534 16.70 -14.54 24.04
CA ASN A 534 16.85 -14.01 25.39
C ASN A 534 18.29 -13.55 25.71
N THR A 535 19.28 -14.05 24.97
CA THR A 535 20.70 -13.77 25.21
C THR A 535 21.33 -12.96 24.09
N ARG A 536 22.44 -12.28 24.36
CA ARG A 536 23.21 -11.54 23.33
C ARG A 536 23.59 -12.45 22.15
N GLU A 537 23.89 -13.70 22.44
CA GLU A 537 24.22 -14.75 21.48
C GLU A 537 23.04 -15.11 20.59
N ASP A 538 21.83 -15.18 21.16
CA ASP A 538 20.61 -15.38 20.38
C ASP A 538 20.36 -14.24 19.40
N TYR A 539 20.44 -13.00 19.90
CA TYR A 539 20.25 -11.81 19.07
C TYR A 539 21.27 -11.77 17.93
N ARG A 540 22.55 -12.05 18.23
CA ARG A 540 23.60 -12.10 17.22
C ARG A 540 23.31 -13.15 16.15
N ARG A 541 22.94 -14.36 16.56
CA ARG A 541 22.60 -15.45 15.64
C ARG A 541 21.48 -15.05 14.68
N GLU A 542 20.39 -14.49 15.20
CA GLU A 542 19.25 -14.09 14.36
C GLU A 542 19.59 -12.90 13.45
N VAL A 543 20.32 -11.90 13.95
CA VAL A 543 20.77 -10.76 13.13
C VAL A 543 21.67 -11.23 11.99
N GLU A 544 22.68 -12.06 12.27
CA GLU A 544 23.57 -12.59 11.23
C GLU A 544 22.82 -13.43 10.20
N ARG A 545 21.86 -14.25 10.63
CA ARG A 545 21.00 -15.05 9.75
C ARG A 545 20.19 -14.15 8.81
N MET A 546 19.48 -13.17 9.36
CA MET A 546 18.68 -12.23 8.58
C MET A 546 19.55 -11.42 7.61
N LEU A 547 20.76 -10.99 8.04
CA LEU A 547 21.69 -10.24 7.21
C LEU A 547 22.28 -11.04 6.04
N LYS A 548 22.35 -12.37 6.17
CA LYS A 548 22.83 -13.30 5.13
C LYS A 548 21.72 -13.74 4.16
N ASN A 549 20.45 -13.46 4.47
CA ASN A 549 19.35 -13.84 3.59
C ASN A 549 19.46 -13.13 2.24
N ARG A 550 19.36 -13.89 1.15
CA ARG A 550 19.33 -13.44 -0.26
C ARG A 550 18.18 -14.05 -1.06
N SER A 551 17.31 -14.85 -0.42
CA SER A 551 16.18 -15.49 -1.10
C SER A 551 14.99 -14.56 -1.26
N GLN A 552 14.89 -13.54 -0.41
CA GLN A 552 13.83 -12.54 -0.45
C GLN A 552 14.26 -11.35 -1.32
N HIS A 553 13.39 -10.95 -2.25
CA HIS A 553 13.56 -9.73 -3.04
C HIS A 553 12.63 -8.64 -2.51
N TYR A 554 13.08 -7.40 -2.62
CA TYR A 554 12.36 -6.23 -2.12
C TYR A 554 12.28 -5.18 -3.20
N ILE A 555 11.16 -4.46 -3.26
CA ILE A 555 11.10 -3.14 -3.88
C ILE A 555 11.63 -2.14 -2.86
N ILE A 556 12.68 -1.41 -3.24
CA ILE A 556 13.37 -0.46 -2.37
C ILE A 556 12.51 0.77 -2.16
N ASP A 557 11.96 1.32 -3.25
CA ASP A 557 11.07 2.47 -3.24
C ASP A 557 10.17 2.41 -4.49
N GLU A 558 8.86 2.32 -4.29
CA GLU A 558 7.87 2.24 -5.37
C GLU A 558 7.80 3.56 -6.17
N ALA A 559 7.96 4.72 -5.52
CA ALA A 559 7.93 6.00 -6.22
C ALA A 559 9.10 6.12 -7.21
N VAL A 560 10.25 5.54 -6.87
CA VAL A 560 11.41 5.42 -7.76
C VAL A 560 11.15 4.41 -8.87
N GLU A 561 10.59 3.24 -8.56
CA GLU A 561 10.22 2.20 -9.54
C GLU A 561 9.27 2.74 -10.62
N LEU A 562 8.26 3.52 -10.23
CA LEU A 562 7.29 4.13 -11.15
C LEU A 562 7.92 5.11 -12.15
N LEU A 563 9.14 5.58 -11.88
CA LEU A 563 9.92 6.45 -12.76
C LEU A 563 10.91 5.65 -13.63
N SER A 564 10.62 4.39 -13.95
CA SER A 564 11.40 3.51 -14.84
C SER A 564 12.84 3.25 -14.37
N ALA A 565 13.11 3.34 -13.07
CA ALA A 565 14.32 2.83 -12.46
C ALA A 565 14.06 1.40 -11.96
N ASP A 566 15.01 0.49 -12.17
CA ASP A 566 14.97 -0.82 -11.53
C ASP A 566 15.27 -0.61 -10.03
N SER A 567 14.23 -0.68 -9.19
CA SER A 567 14.26 -0.30 -7.77
C SER A 567 14.08 -1.53 -6.88
N PHE A 568 14.88 -2.58 -7.12
CA PHE A 568 14.82 -3.82 -6.36
C PHE A 568 16.16 -4.21 -5.73
N THR A 569 16.12 -5.04 -4.69
CA THR A 569 17.31 -5.62 -4.05
C THR A 569 16.98 -6.98 -3.43
N ASN A 570 17.97 -7.85 -3.30
CA ASN A 570 17.88 -9.05 -2.47
C ASN A 570 18.71 -8.95 -1.18
N LEU A 571 19.32 -7.79 -0.91
CA LEU A 571 19.85 -7.46 0.41
C LEU A 571 18.70 -7.21 1.38
N PRO A 572 18.92 -7.38 2.70
CA PRO A 572 18.01 -6.82 3.70
C PRO A 572 17.77 -5.35 3.39
N ILE A 573 16.51 -5.01 3.07
CA ILE A 573 16.11 -3.77 2.39
C ILE A 573 16.67 -2.50 3.04
N ARG A 574 16.82 -2.53 4.37
CA ARG A 574 17.27 -1.40 5.18
C ARG A 574 18.73 -1.04 4.94
N LYS A 575 19.55 -1.96 4.44
CA LYS A 575 20.94 -1.68 4.05
C LYS A 575 20.98 -0.70 2.88
N LEU A 576 20.38 -1.07 1.75
CA LEU A 576 20.47 -0.24 0.54
C LEU A 576 19.68 1.07 0.69
N ARG A 577 18.48 1.02 1.29
CA ARG A 577 17.67 2.23 1.48
C ARG A 577 18.37 3.26 2.38
N PHE A 578 19.14 2.82 3.38
CA PHE A 578 19.97 3.72 4.19
C PHE A 578 20.92 4.55 3.32
N PHE A 579 21.59 3.93 2.34
CA PHE A 579 22.53 4.64 1.47
C PHE A 579 21.83 5.52 0.44
N ARG A 580 20.67 5.09 -0.09
CA ARG A 580 19.79 5.96 -0.90
C ARG A 580 19.45 7.24 -0.17
N GLU A 581 19.08 7.16 1.11
CA GLU A 581 18.73 8.32 1.94
C GLU A 581 19.93 9.16 2.34
N PHE A 582 21.04 8.50 2.72
CA PHE A 582 22.25 9.16 3.17
C PHE A 582 22.88 10.01 2.06
N PHE A 583 23.04 9.45 0.86
CA PHE A 583 23.59 10.16 -0.29
C PHE A 583 22.53 10.94 -1.08
N GLY A 584 21.27 10.51 -1.02
CA GLY A 584 20.16 11.18 -1.70
C GLY A 584 20.22 11.10 -3.23
N TYR A 585 20.92 10.12 -3.81
CA TYR A 585 21.08 9.98 -5.27
C TYR A 585 19.79 9.70 -6.05
N PRO A 586 18.71 9.06 -5.51
CA PRO A 586 17.45 8.92 -6.25
C PRO A 586 16.79 10.25 -6.60
N ARG A 587 17.16 11.35 -5.92
CA ARG A 587 16.70 12.71 -6.27
C ARG A 587 17.19 13.18 -7.64
N ALA A 588 18.11 12.45 -8.28
CA ALA A 588 18.47 12.71 -9.68
C ALA A 588 17.25 12.59 -10.61
N LEU A 589 16.31 11.67 -10.36
CA LEU A 589 15.13 11.43 -11.22
C LEU A 589 14.25 12.67 -11.45
N PRO A 590 13.80 13.39 -10.40
CA PRO A 590 13.04 14.61 -10.58
C PRO A 590 13.87 15.85 -10.98
N ILE A 591 15.21 15.79 -10.93
CA ILE A 591 16.09 16.94 -11.19
C ILE A 591 16.65 16.94 -12.62
N PHE A 592 17.14 15.80 -13.10
CA PHE A 592 17.70 15.66 -14.45
C PHE A 592 16.58 15.68 -15.48
N LYS A 593 16.34 16.81 -16.14
CA LYS A 593 15.26 16.99 -17.14
C LYS A 593 15.77 17.49 -18.50
N ASP A 594 16.77 16.83 -19.08
CA ASP A 594 17.40 17.28 -20.34
C ASP A 594 17.16 16.32 -21.51
N ASN A 595 15.93 16.32 -22.04
CA ASN A 595 15.56 15.54 -23.22
C ASN A 595 16.43 15.85 -24.46
N LYS A 596 16.95 17.09 -24.55
CA LYS A 596 17.69 17.54 -25.73
C LYS A 596 19.07 16.90 -25.79
N ARG A 597 19.75 16.77 -24.66
CA ARG A 597 21.06 16.10 -24.57
C ARG A 597 20.97 14.61 -24.92
N PHE A 598 19.89 13.93 -24.54
CA PHE A 598 19.75 12.48 -24.70
C PHE A 598 18.98 12.04 -25.95
N GLY A 599 18.49 12.99 -26.76
CA GLY A 599 17.78 12.68 -28.02
C GLY A 599 16.46 11.91 -27.83
N GLY A 600 15.88 11.95 -26.63
CA GLY A 600 14.71 11.16 -26.22
C GLY A 600 14.30 11.42 -24.78
N ASP A 601 13.44 10.55 -24.23
CA ASP A 601 12.96 10.63 -22.84
C ASP A 601 14.10 10.38 -21.84
N TYR A 602 14.46 11.44 -21.09
CA TYR A 602 15.53 11.40 -20.09
C TYR A 602 15.26 10.39 -18.96
N ILE A 603 13.99 10.03 -18.70
CA ILE A 603 13.58 9.22 -17.55
C ILE A 603 14.29 7.86 -17.56
N SER A 604 14.45 7.26 -18.75
CA SER A 604 15.17 6.00 -18.91
C SER A 604 16.66 6.08 -18.55
N VAL A 605 17.28 7.26 -18.76
CA VAL A 605 18.70 7.49 -18.50
C VAL A 605 18.94 7.78 -17.03
N SER A 606 18.14 8.68 -16.43
CA SER A 606 18.23 8.97 -15.00
C SER A 606 17.85 7.76 -14.15
N GLY A 607 16.85 6.97 -14.60
CA GLY A 607 16.51 5.66 -14.03
C GLY A 607 17.69 4.72 -13.97
N ARG A 608 18.37 4.53 -15.11
CA ARG A 608 19.57 3.70 -15.20
C ARG A 608 20.70 4.16 -14.27
N ALA A 609 20.96 5.46 -14.18
CA ALA A 609 22.01 5.99 -13.31
C ALA A 609 21.73 5.73 -11.83
N VAL A 610 20.46 5.78 -11.41
CA VAL A 610 20.06 5.40 -10.04
C VAL A 610 20.31 3.91 -9.81
N SER A 611 19.88 3.05 -10.74
CA SER A 611 20.11 1.61 -10.64
C SER A 611 21.59 1.23 -10.65
N GLU A 612 22.43 1.91 -11.45
CA GLU A 612 23.90 1.73 -11.43
C GLU A 612 24.51 2.13 -10.08
N ALA A 613 24.04 3.22 -9.48
CA ALA A 613 24.46 3.66 -8.16
C ALA A 613 24.05 2.65 -7.08
N ASP A 614 22.84 2.08 -7.17
CA ASP A 614 22.41 1.00 -6.29
C ASP A 614 23.35 -0.20 -6.41
N MET A 615 23.64 -0.68 -7.62
CA MET A 615 24.55 -1.81 -7.86
C MET A 615 25.96 -1.56 -7.30
N LEU A 616 26.50 -0.35 -7.45
CA LEU A 616 27.79 0.02 -6.86
C LEU A 616 27.77 -0.06 -5.34
N VAL A 617 26.70 0.48 -4.73
CA VAL A 617 26.50 0.43 -3.28
C VAL A 617 26.39 -1.01 -2.81
N GLU A 618 25.57 -1.83 -3.47
CA GLU A 618 25.42 -3.26 -3.13
C GLU A 618 26.75 -3.99 -3.21
N HIS A 619 27.52 -3.81 -4.30
CA HIS A 619 28.82 -4.44 -4.47
C HIS A 619 29.78 -4.11 -3.32
N ILE A 620 29.86 -2.83 -2.93
CA ILE A 620 30.73 -2.40 -1.83
C ILE A 620 30.22 -2.96 -0.49
N LEU A 621 28.90 -3.04 -0.30
CA LEU A 621 28.30 -3.63 0.90
C LEU A 621 28.53 -5.14 1.01
N GLU A 622 28.57 -5.85 -0.11
CA GLU A 622 28.87 -7.28 -0.13
C GLU A 622 30.32 -7.57 0.23
N GLN A 623 31.25 -6.67 -0.13
CA GLN A 623 32.64 -6.77 0.30
C GLN A 623 32.83 -6.48 1.79
N ASP A 624 31.95 -5.65 2.39
CA ASP A 624 31.90 -5.29 3.81
C ASP A 624 33.26 -4.84 4.38
N ARG A 625 33.99 -4.01 3.62
CA ARG A 625 35.33 -3.50 4.00
C ARG A 625 35.47 -2.03 3.66
N ASN A 626 35.74 -1.21 4.68
CA ASN A 626 35.88 0.25 4.57
C ASN A 626 34.75 0.89 3.75
N VAL A 627 33.52 0.44 3.96
CA VAL A 627 32.34 0.74 3.11
C VAL A 627 32.19 2.23 2.83
N PHE A 628 32.20 3.08 3.85
CA PHE A 628 32.06 4.53 3.68
C PHE A 628 33.24 5.16 2.95
N GLU A 629 34.47 4.76 3.29
CA GLU A 629 35.68 5.27 2.63
C GLU A 629 35.61 4.96 1.13
N LYS A 630 35.33 3.71 0.77
CA LYS A 630 35.18 3.28 -0.62
C LYS A 630 34.06 4.03 -1.34
N LEU A 631 32.87 4.13 -0.75
CA LEU A 631 31.74 4.84 -1.36
C LEU A 631 32.03 6.33 -1.61
N LEU A 632 32.87 6.95 -0.78
CA LEU A 632 33.21 8.36 -0.88
C LEU A 632 34.41 8.64 -1.80
N THR A 633 35.27 7.65 -2.06
CA THR A 633 36.53 7.85 -2.78
C THR A 633 36.68 7.01 -4.05
N THR A 634 35.77 6.07 -4.30
CA THR A 634 35.84 5.21 -5.48
C THR A 634 35.73 6.02 -6.77
N GLU A 635 36.61 5.70 -7.72
CA GLU A 635 36.50 6.13 -9.12
C GLU A 635 35.88 5.04 -10.00
N ASP A 636 35.63 3.85 -9.42
CA ASP A 636 34.94 2.75 -10.09
C ASP A 636 33.45 3.08 -10.24
N PHE A 637 32.90 2.84 -11.43
CA PHE A 637 31.48 2.91 -11.71
C PHE A 637 30.99 1.62 -12.38
N TYR A 638 29.74 1.27 -12.11
CA TYR A 638 29.08 0.19 -12.82
C TYR A 638 28.73 0.62 -14.25
N VAL A 639 29.04 -0.22 -15.24
CA VAL A 639 28.53 -0.07 -16.61
C VAL A 639 27.31 -0.95 -16.74
N PHE A 640 26.12 -0.35 -16.79
CA PHE A 640 24.87 -1.12 -16.82
C PHE A 640 24.80 -2.08 -18.01
N HIS A 641 24.42 -3.33 -17.71
CA HIS A 641 23.93 -4.28 -18.71
C HIS A 641 22.79 -5.11 -18.12
N SER A 642 21.70 -5.29 -18.87
CA SER A 642 20.50 -6.02 -18.41
C SER A 642 20.54 -7.52 -18.72
N GLY A 643 21.74 -8.09 -18.94
CA GLY A 643 21.95 -9.47 -19.34
C GLY A 643 22.81 -10.27 -18.35
N ASN A 644 22.92 -11.58 -18.60
CA ASN A 644 23.81 -12.46 -17.84
C ASN A 644 25.28 -11.99 -17.96
N ASN A 645 26.00 -11.87 -16.83
CA ASN A 645 27.39 -11.41 -16.80
C ASN A 645 28.31 -12.19 -17.77
N GLU A 646 28.16 -13.51 -17.88
CA GLU A 646 28.98 -14.31 -18.81
C GLU A 646 28.65 -14.02 -20.27
N GLU A 647 27.37 -13.87 -20.61
CA GLU A 647 26.95 -13.52 -21.98
C GLU A 647 27.41 -12.12 -22.34
N MET A 648 27.32 -11.17 -21.39
CA MET A 648 27.77 -9.81 -21.60
C MET A 648 29.29 -9.71 -21.68
N ALA A 649 30.03 -10.47 -20.87
CA ALA A 649 31.47 -10.59 -21.00
C ALA A 649 31.87 -11.16 -22.38
N LYS A 650 31.17 -12.21 -22.85
CA LYS A 650 31.38 -12.76 -24.21
C LYS A 650 31.09 -11.72 -25.30
N SER A 651 30.00 -10.99 -25.17
CA SER A 651 29.61 -9.93 -26.12
C SER A 651 30.62 -8.78 -26.15
N SER A 652 31.05 -8.28 -24.98
CA SER A 652 32.09 -7.25 -24.86
C SER A 652 33.44 -7.72 -25.40
N ALA A 653 33.83 -8.97 -25.13
CA ALA A 653 35.04 -9.57 -25.70
C ALA A 653 34.94 -9.71 -27.22
N TYR A 654 33.76 -10.05 -27.74
CA TYR A 654 33.50 -10.15 -29.17
C TYR A 654 33.59 -8.79 -29.87
N VAL A 655 32.97 -7.76 -29.31
CA VAL A 655 33.07 -6.37 -29.80
C VAL A 655 34.53 -5.88 -29.76
N ARG A 656 35.24 -6.14 -28.65
CA ARG A 656 36.66 -5.80 -28.50
C ARG A 656 37.53 -6.49 -29.54
N LYS A 657 37.29 -7.77 -29.83
CA LYS A 657 38.00 -8.53 -30.88
C LYS A 657 37.86 -7.87 -32.25
N ILE A 658 36.66 -7.41 -32.62
CA ILE A 658 36.42 -6.72 -33.89
C ILE A 658 37.13 -5.36 -33.89
N TYR A 659 36.99 -4.58 -32.83
CA TYR A 659 37.63 -3.28 -32.71
C TYR A 659 39.16 -3.37 -32.78
N ASP A 660 39.77 -4.26 -32.00
CA ASP A 660 41.22 -4.46 -31.97
C ASP A 660 41.78 -4.92 -33.33
N TYR A 661 40.99 -5.65 -34.13
CA TYR A 661 41.39 -6.04 -35.47
C TYR A 661 41.45 -4.83 -36.43
N PHE A 662 40.52 -3.89 -36.34
CA PHE A 662 40.41 -2.78 -37.29
C PHE A 662 41.04 -1.46 -36.82
N LYS A 663 41.23 -1.24 -35.52
CA LYS A 663 41.61 0.08 -34.95
C LYS A 663 42.84 0.73 -35.60
N ASP A 664 43.83 -0.08 -35.99
CA ASP A 664 45.10 0.40 -36.57
C ASP A 664 45.10 0.37 -38.12
N LYS A 665 43.97 0.10 -38.76
CA LYS A 665 43.89 -0.18 -40.20
C LYS A 665 43.32 0.97 -41.06
N ASP A 666 43.25 2.19 -40.54
CA ASP A 666 42.65 3.34 -41.25
C ASP A 666 41.24 3.08 -41.81
N TRP A 667 40.45 2.34 -41.03
CA TRP A 667 39.14 1.82 -41.41
C TRP A 667 38.12 2.90 -41.83
N ARG A 668 38.35 4.17 -41.48
CA ARG A 668 37.51 5.32 -41.86
C ARG A 668 37.59 5.65 -43.34
N ASN A 669 38.72 5.35 -43.98
CA ASN A 669 38.97 5.64 -45.39
C ASN A 669 38.83 4.40 -46.28
N PHE A 670 38.33 3.29 -45.73
CA PHE A 670 38.08 2.09 -46.51
C PHE A 670 37.02 2.35 -47.58
N ASP A 671 37.28 1.86 -48.78
CA ASP A 671 36.23 1.60 -49.76
C ASP A 671 35.78 0.12 -49.67
N ALA A 672 34.77 -0.24 -50.46
CA ALA A 672 34.23 -1.60 -50.45
C ALA A 672 35.26 -2.65 -50.89
N LEU A 673 36.25 -2.30 -51.72
CA LEU A 673 37.31 -3.21 -52.14
C LEU A 673 38.29 -3.47 -50.99
N LYS A 674 38.67 -2.41 -50.28
CA LYS A 674 39.56 -2.48 -49.12
C LYS A 674 38.94 -3.25 -47.97
N LEU A 675 37.67 -3.01 -47.68
CA LEU A 675 36.95 -3.78 -46.66
C LEU A 675 36.83 -5.28 -47.04
N LYS A 676 36.71 -5.59 -48.34
CA LYS A 676 36.64 -6.96 -48.85
C LYS A 676 37.95 -7.74 -48.66
N GLU A 677 39.10 -7.08 -48.52
CA GLU A 677 40.36 -7.75 -48.12
C GLU A 677 40.25 -8.44 -46.74
N HIS A 678 39.27 -8.05 -45.92
CA HIS A 678 39.02 -8.60 -44.60
C HIS A 678 37.78 -9.53 -44.55
N LEU A 679 37.30 -10.00 -45.71
CA LEU A 679 36.05 -10.77 -45.81
C LEU A 679 36.05 -12.04 -44.96
N ASP A 680 37.16 -12.75 -44.87
CA ASP A 680 37.25 -13.98 -44.07
C ASP A 680 37.10 -13.69 -42.57
N PHE A 681 37.69 -12.58 -42.10
CA PHE A 681 37.51 -12.13 -40.73
C PHE A 681 36.06 -11.72 -40.46
N LEU A 682 35.43 -11.00 -41.39
CA LEU A 682 34.06 -10.50 -41.26
C LEU A 682 33.01 -11.61 -41.36
N LYS A 683 33.29 -12.70 -42.09
CA LYS A 683 32.45 -13.92 -42.09
C LYS A 683 32.53 -14.68 -40.78
N ALA A 684 33.71 -14.73 -40.17
CA ALA A 684 33.90 -15.38 -38.88
C ALA A 684 33.47 -14.51 -37.69
N ASN A 685 33.35 -13.20 -37.89
CA ASN A 685 33.01 -12.21 -36.87
C ASN A 685 32.06 -11.17 -37.50
N GLU A 686 30.77 -11.53 -37.57
CA GLU A 686 29.71 -10.65 -38.04
C GLU A 686 29.72 -9.31 -37.28
N VAL A 687 29.74 -8.23 -38.06
CA VAL A 687 29.67 -6.86 -37.55
C VAL A 687 28.23 -6.37 -37.68
N ARG A 688 27.67 -5.83 -36.59
CA ARG A 688 26.29 -5.32 -36.58
C ARG A 688 26.12 -4.26 -37.68
N GLY A 689 25.03 -4.33 -38.43
CA GLY A 689 24.75 -3.38 -39.51
C GLY A 689 25.59 -3.57 -40.78
N LEU A 690 26.50 -4.54 -40.85
CA LEU A 690 27.22 -4.92 -42.06
C LEU A 690 26.61 -6.17 -42.68
N ASN A 691 26.15 -6.09 -43.93
CA ASN A 691 25.74 -7.26 -44.69
C ASN A 691 26.95 -7.85 -45.45
N VAL A 692 27.54 -8.90 -44.88
CA VAL A 692 28.73 -9.58 -45.43
C VAL A 692 28.48 -10.19 -46.81
N ASN A 693 27.24 -10.62 -47.09
CA ASN A 693 26.87 -11.18 -48.39
C ASN A 693 26.81 -10.10 -49.49
N LEU A 694 26.31 -8.90 -49.17
CA LEU A 694 26.34 -7.75 -50.09
C LEU A 694 27.77 -7.27 -50.36
N LEU A 695 28.65 -7.30 -49.35
CA LEU A 695 30.08 -7.01 -49.53
C LEU A 695 30.76 -8.03 -50.46
N ALA A 696 30.39 -9.31 -50.35
CA ALA A 696 30.94 -10.37 -51.20
C ALA A 696 30.53 -10.22 -52.68
N ALA A 697 29.28 -9.82 -52.95
CA ALA A 697 28.63 -9.80 -54.28
C ALA A 697 29.07 -8.69 -55.25
N SER A 698 30.10 -7.89 -54.92
CA SER A 698 30.78 -6.91 -55.81
C SER A 698 29.98 -5.69 -56.30
N THR A 699 28.70 -5.50 -55.91
CA THR A 699 27.90 -4.33 -56.33
C THR A 699 27.29 -3.49 -55.20
N GLY A 700 27.42 -3.88 -53.93
CA GLY A 700 26.75 -3.23 -52.78
C GLY A 700 27.57 -2.17 -51.99
N GLY A 701 28.53 -1.50 -52.62
CA GLY A 701 29.62 -0.81 -51.93
C GLY A 701 29.27 0.40 -51.03
N LYS A 702 28.09 1.02 -51.14
CA LYS A 702 27.73 2.19 -50.30
C LYS A 702 26.93 1.84 -49.06
N GLU A 703 25.95 0.93 -49.16
CA GLU A 703 25.08 0.57 -48.02
C GLU A 703 25.84 -0.25 -46.96
N ALA A 704 26.72 -1.17 -47.38
CA ALA A 704 27.55 -1.95 -46.48
C ALA A 704 28.57 -1.10 -45.70
N MET A 705 29.11 -0.05 -46.34
CA MET A 705 30.12 0.83 -45.74
C MET A 705 29.55 1.74 -44.66
N GLY A 706 28.35 2.28 -44.86
CA GLY A 706 27.69 3.14 -43.86
C GLY A 706 27.47 2.42 -42.53
N GLY A 707 27.00 1.16 -42.57
CA GLY A 707 26.81 0.34 -41.38
C GLY A 707 28.12 -0.04 -40.68
N PHE A 708 29.16 -0.39 -41.45
CA PHE A 708 30.48 -0.69 -40.91
C PHE A 708 31.13 0.53 -40.23
N ILE A 709 31.18 1.67 -40.91
CA ILE A 709 31.78 2.91 -40.38
C ILE A 709 31.05 3.36 -39.13
N SER A 710 29.71 3.33 -39.14
CA SER A 710 28.89 3.69 -37.97
C SER A 710 29.20 2.80 -36.76
N THR A 711 29.25 1.48 -36.98
CA THR A 711 29.53 0.51 -35.91
C THR A 711 30.95 0.62 -35.39
N MET A 712 31.95 0.76 -36.26
CA MET A 712 33.35 0.96 -35.86
C MET A 712 33.57 2.29 -35.14
N SER A 713 32.86 3.35 -35.52
CA SER A 713 32.88 4.63 -34.80
C SER A 713 32.33 4.45 -33.39
N SER A 714 31.20 3.75 -33.24
CA SER A 714 30.64 3.41 -31.93
C SER A 714 31.60 2.56 -31.09
N TYR A 715 32.30 1.60 -31.69
CA TYR A 715 33.30 0.79 -30.99
C TYR A 715 34.53 1.60 -30.56
N GLU A 716 35.01 2.53 -31.39
CA GLU A 716 36.09 3.44 -31.01
C GLU A 716 35.68 4.38 -29.89
N ASP A 717 34.46 4.90 -29.97
CA ASP A 717 33.94 5.78 -28.94
C ASP A 717 33.81 5.04 -27.60
N LEU A 718 33.46 3.75 -27.61
CA LEU A 718 33.29 2.92 -26.42
C LEU A 718 34.61 2.33 -25.88
N LEU A 719 35.50 1.85 -26.75
CA LEU A 719 36.71 1.09 -26.37
C LEU A 719 38.02 1.87 -26.55
N GLY A 720 38.07 2.80 -27.51
CA GLY A 720 39.27 3.56 -27.83
C GLY A 720 39.41 4.81 -26.97
N LYS A 721 38.38 5.66 -26.98
CA LYS A 721 38.35 6.91 -26.20
C LYS A 721 37.91 6.68 -24.75
N GLY A 722 37.12 5.63 -24.49
CA GLY A 722 36.70 5.25 -23.13
C GLY A 722 36.11 6.42 -22.35
N GLN A 723 36.60 6.65 -21.12
CA GLN A 723 36.16 7.74 -20.25
C GLN A 723 36.32 9.15 -20.86
N ALA A 724 37.27 9.37 -21.77
CA ALA A 724 37.50 10.68 -22.39
C ALA A 724 36.34 11.14 -23.30
N ASN A 725 35.46 10.22 -23.68
CA ASN A 725 34.23 10.50 -24.46
C ASN A 725 33.00 10.73 -23.57
N ALA A 726 33.07 10.41 -22.28
CA ALA A 726 31.96 10.55 -21.34
C ALA A 726 31.90 11.93 -20.65
N VAL A 727 32.91 12.78 -20.89
CA VAL A 727 33.06 14.13 -20.32
C VAL A 727 32.39 15.19 -21.18
#